data_AF-A0A6I5WZE4-F1
#
_entry.id   AF-A0A6I5WZE4-F1
#
_cell.length_a   1.000
_cell.length_b   1.000
_cell.length_c   1.000
_cell.angle_alpha   90.00
_cell.angle_beta   90.00
_cell.angle_gamma   90.00
#
_symmetry.space_group_name_H-M   'P 1'
#
loop_
_entity.id
_entity.type
_entity.pdbx_description
1 polymer ?
#
loop_
_entity_poly.entity_id
_entity_poly.type
_entity_poly.pdbx_seq_one_letter_code
_entity_poly.pdbx_strand_id
1 'polypeptide(L)'
;MTRPQPRDLVPRPDPAPGQRWLRRRLADRVDFRDALLASLAEVTEPGGGPLGERLDVAGDPTVVLVAELWARVADSVAAYTELTAGERYLGTAQDWTDLRRTTDLLGHRPSQRVAAHGWIRCTTDTGASPLVPAGTRVQAPGTPTRPAQAFEVVRDTQLRADWAALTVTAVPQPTSPPGASLRLLNDPRWRPSDRLLLVAEKPSAFVPEPTDWWDWLAWFYLYYYGVAATRSVVGTVSVTKRADDLGAFLFTMDRPLSGLLAPAAGTTYAAYRVRANLQLARRLEKLSFVSGTTASTADVTYSGEVAAIQASQLLVVDASAATPGLGIVVWNGSGALVTTVASVGSLDWSVAPGTKHRVGVVTLTDALPLALQSSDIDVALVDDRVLAQHYELPPLVHGATRLRVHPRPQLVPERIAVLTSTTWELASCSLDGSDTPTDVGGMLLALTSGFTGDAVAAPATSNLVAIQHGTTKSAPLAVAAGSAIVPGPVTGDVDAAGTVTDSLVVRVAGVRFDEVPTLYGRGSSEPVYSTKIAADGTLVLAFGDGEHGALPRGDITAQWRVGGGLAGEVDGPLIDTLLGSVRGVRKIAGVGATTGAADQEDQLRMRRAAAARIRALDRAVSLGDLADLALTVPGTSHSAAWRGAGPPGCPCGGLGLHLAFLRTTETGARAPLAAELHSMAGYLDARRDTTVGLCVCAGVASALPVTATIATDPRREPAAVVAAVTAALTDPTGPLAAAPRELGVPLDDSDVVAVVQPVTGVVGVVSLAVTPGIRTPSAGQAGIGRTPAERYELLSVGAVSVVAT
;
A
#
# COMPACT_ATOMS: atom_id res chain seq x y z
N MET A 1 -78.35 8.55 28.34
CA MET A 1 -77.35 9.47 27.75
C MET A 1 -75.98 8.99 28.18
N THR A 2 -75.15 8.58 27.23
CA THR A 2 -73.78 8.12 27.49
C THR A 2 -72.92 9.35 27.69
N ARG A 3 -72.56 9.67 28.94
CA ARG A 3 -71.60 10.73 29.23
C ARG A 3 -70.21 10.16 28.91
N PRO A 4 -69.50 10.66 27.87
CA PRO A 4 -68.13 10.24 27.65
C PRO A 4 -67.32 10.61 28.88
N GLN A 5 -66.62 9.63 29.46
CA GLN A 5 -65.85 9.83 30.66
C GLN A 5 -64.63 10.71 30.30
N PRO A 6 -64.44 11.88 30.94
CA PRO A 6 -63.28 12.71 30.65
C PRO A 6 -62.02 11.92 31.01
N ARG A 7 -61.19 11.68 30.00
CA ARG A 7 -59.84 11.16 30.21
C ARG A 7 -58.92 12.37 30.29
N ASP A 8 -58.22 12.52 31.41
CA ASP A 8 -57.18 13.54 31.49
C ASP A 8 -56.20 13.34 30.35
N LEU A 9 -56.01 14.40 29.55
CA LEU A 9 -54.95 14.46 28.53
C LEU A 9 -53.62 14.60 29.26
N VAL A 10 -53.15 13.52 29.86
CA VAL A 10 -51.86 13.46 30.54
C VAL A 10 -50.78 13.56 29.46
N PRO A 11 -49.80 14.46 29.59
CA PRO A 11 -48.62 14.44 28.75
C PRO A 11 -48.06 13.02 28.72
N ARG A 12 -47.89 12.46 27.52
CA ARG A 12 -47.26 11.14 27.40
C ARG A 12 -45.94 11.16 28.16
N PRO A 13 -45.57 10.06 28.85
CA PRO A 13 -44.31 9.99 29.59
C PRO A 13 -43.17 10.45 28.70
N ASP A 14 -42.16 11.09 29.30
CA ASP A 14 -40.98 11.47 28.55
C ASP A 14 -40.46 10.27 27.74
N PRO A 15 -40.19 10.45 26.44
CA PRO A 15 -39.77 9.35 25.59
C PRO A 15 -38.50 8.73 26.16
N ALA A 16 -38.42 7.40 26.11
CA ALA A 16 -37.24 6.68 26.58
C ALA A 16 -35.97 7.19 25.84
N PRO A 17 -34.82 7.24 26.53
CA PRO A 17 -33.55 7.61 25.88
C PRO A 17 -33.26 6.74 24.65
N GLY A 18 -32.63 7.34 23.63
CA GLY A 18 -32.17 6.61 22.43
C GLY A 18 -33.23 6.39 21.33
N GLN A 19 -34.44 6.94 21.47
CA GLN A 19 -35.41 6.91 20.38
C GLN A 19 -34.96 7.78 19.20
N ARG A 20 -35.10 7.26 17.97
CA ARG A 20 -34.84 8.01 16.73
C ARG A 20 -35.89 9.08 16.43
N TRP A 21 -37.03 9.01 17.11
CA TRP A 21 -38.15 9.94 16.98
C TRP A 21 -38.76 10.21 18.35
N LEU A 22 -38.97 11.48 18.69
CA LEU A 22 -39.56 11.86 19.97
C LEU A 22 -41.08 11.90 19.86
N ARG A 23 -41.76 10.95 20.51
CA ARG A 23 -43.22 10.95 20.59
C ARG A 23 -43.71 11.92 21.67
N ARG A 24 -43.76 13.22 21.34
CA ARG A 24 -44.20 14.31 22.24
C ARG A 24 -45.61 14.85 21.98
N ARG A 25 -46.42 14.16 21.16
CA ARG A 25 -47.83 14.54 21.01
C ARG A 25 -48.58 14.36 22.32
N LEU A 26 -49.33 15.39 22.71
CA LEU A 26 -50.20 15.36 23.88
C LEU A 26 -51.29 14.29 23.72
N ALA A 27 -51.96 14.27 22.57
CA ALA A 27 -53.01 13.32 22.22
C ALA A 27 -53.12 13.20 20.68
N ASP A 28 -53.89 12.22 20.19
CA ASP A 28 -54.27 12.19 18.78
C ASP A 28 -55.63 12.88 18.54
N ARG A 29 -56.03 12.98 17.26
CA ARG A 29 -57.30 13.61 16.87
C ARG A 29 -58.51 13.01 17.61
N VAL A 30 -58.54 11.69 17.80
CA VAL A 30 -59.69 11.00 18.43
C VAL A 30 -59.74 11.35 19.91
N ASP A 31 -58.59 11.29 20.58
CA ASP A 31 -58.45 11.67 21.99
C ASP A 31 -58.88 13.14 22.22
N PHE A 32 -58.45 14.06 21.35
CA PHE A 32 -58.83 15.48 21.45
C PHE A 32 -60.32 15.71 21.27
N ARG A 33 -60.94 15.04 20.29
CA ARG A 33 -62.38 15.13 20.07
C ARG A 33 -63.14 14.62 21.28
N ASP A 34 -62.78 13.44 21.78
CA ASP A 34 -63.49 12.81 22.88
C ASP A 34 -63.34 13.63 24.18
N ALA A 35 -62.15 14.22 24.41
CA ALA A 35 -61.92 15.15 25.51
C ALA A 35 -62.73 16.46 25.37
N LEU A 36 -62.84 17.01 24.15
CA LEU A 36 -63.67 18.20 23.87
C LEU A 36 -65.15 17.90 24.12
N LEU A 37 -65.66 16.77 23.64
CA LEU A 37 -67.05 16.36 23.84
C LEU A 37 -67.35 16.08 25.32
N ALA A 38 -66.42 15.44 26.03
CA ALA A 38 -66.54 15.25 27.48
C ALA A 38 -66.57 16.59 28.22
N SER A 39 -65.64 17.50 27.91
CA SER A 39 -65.59 18.83 28.54
C SER A 39 -66.85 19.66 28.26
N LEU A 40 -67.36 19.61 27.02
CA LEU A 40 -68.61 20.27 26.62
C LEU A 40 -69.81 19.74 27.42
N ALA A 41 -69.85 18.45 27.71
CA ALA A 41 -70.91 17.85 28.53
C ALA A 41 -70.89 18.33 29.98
N GLU A 42 -69.77 18.85 30.49
CA GLU A 42 -69.64 19.38 31.86
C GLU A 42 -69.88 20.89 31.96
N VAL A 43 -69.96 21.60 30.83
CA VAL A 43 -70.22 23.05 30.82
C VAL A 43 -71.54 23.32 31.51
N THR A 44 -71.50 24.20 32.52
CA THR A 44 -72.66 24.57 33.34
C THR A 44 -73.04 26.01 33.04
N GLU A 45 -74.28 26.26 32.64
CA GLU A 45 -74.78 27.62 32.45
C GLU A 45 -75.27 28.24 33.77
N PRO A 46 -75.25 29.58 33.92
CA PRO A 46 -75.75 30.25 35.11
C PRO A 46 -77.21 29.87 35.40
N GLY A 47 -77.43 29.13 36.50
CA GLY A 47 -78.77 28.69 36.94
C GLY A 47 -79.24 27.34 36.41
N GLY A 48 -78.40 26.55 35.73
CA GLY A 48 -78.72 25.20 35.25
C GLY A 48 -77.72 24.11 35.69
N GLY A 49 -78.08 22.84 35.46
CA GLY A 49 -77.15 21.70 35.59
C GLY A 49 -76.23 21.54 34.37
N PRO A 50 -75.31 20.56 34.36
CA PRO A 50 -74.37 20.32 33.26
C PRO A 50 -75.07 20.11 31.90
N LEU A 51 -74.48 20.61 30.82
CA LEU A 51 -75.06 20.52 29.47
C LEU A 51 -75.37 19.08 29.05
N GLY A 52 -74.52 18.12 29.44
CA GLY A 52 -74.70 16.69 29.14
C GLY A 52 -75.90 16.02 29.82
N GLU A 53 -76.56 16.68 30.79
CA GLU A 53 -77.82 16.20 31.37
C GLU A 53 -79.04 16.66 30.56
N ARG A 54 -78.86 17.64 29.66
CA ARG A 54 -79.93 18.29 28.88
C ARG A 54 -79.83 18.00 27.38
N LEU A 55 -78.63 17.76 26.87
CA LEU A 55 -78.33 17.49 25.46
C LEU A 55 -77.47 16.24 25.31
N ASP A 56 -77.77 15.41 24.31
CA ASP A 56 -76.87 14.32 23.92
C ASP A 56 -75.70 14.85 23.10
N VAL A 57 -74.71 15.41 23.81
CA VAL A 57 -73.52 16.06 23.23
C VAL A 57 -72.75 15.14 22.27
N ALA A 58 -72.72 13.83 22.55
CA ALA A 58 -72.04 12.84 21.72
C ALA A 58 -72.92 12.32 20.56
N GLY A 59 -74.23 12.52 20.63
CA GLY A 59 -75.19 12.14 19.60
C GLY A 59 -75.56 13.27 18.61
N ASP A 60 -75.27 14.53 18.93
CA ASP A 60 -75.58 15.69 18.07
C ASP A 60 -74.55 15.83 16.92
N PRO A 61 -74.97 15.71 15.64
CA PRO A 61 -74.04 15.78 14.50
C PRO A 61 -73.31 17.11 14.35
N THR A 62 -73.94 18.22 14.77
CA THR A 62 -73.36 19.57 14.65
C THR A 62 -72.28 19.78 15.69
N VAL A 63 -72.53 19.35 16.93
CA VAL A 63 -71.57 19.42 18.03
C VAL A 63 -70.37 18.53 17.75
N VAL A 64 -70.60 17.30 17.28
CA VAL A 64 -69.54 16.38 16.87
C VAL A 64 -68.71 16.95 15.72
N LEU A 65 -69.34 17.58 14.72
CA LEU A 65 -68.61 18.20 13.61
C LEU A 65 -67.69 19.34 14.06
N VAL A 66 -68.17 20.22 14.95
CA VAL A 66 -67.35 21.32 15.48
C VAL A 66 -66.21 20.79 16.34
N ALA A 67 -66.47 19.78 17.18
CA ALA A 67 -65.45 19.10 17.97
C ALA A 67 -64.40 18.42 17.07
N GLU A 68 -64.81 17.79 15.97
CA GLU A 68 -63.91 17.19 14.97
C GLU A 68 -63.02 18.23 14.26
N LEU A 69 -63.58 19.37 13.86
CA LEU A 69 -62.82 20.45 13.24
C LEU A 69 -61.74 21.00 14.19
N TRP A 70 -62.11 21.27 15.45
CA TRP A 70 -61.16 21.73 16.46
C TRP A 70 -60.14 20.66 16.85
N ALA A 71 -60.55 19.40 16.96
CA ALA A 71 -59.65 18.29 17.20
C ALA A 71 -58.61 18.14 16.07
N ARG A 72 -58.99 18.44 14.82
CA ARG A 72 -58.05 18.44 13.69
C ARG A 72 -57.02 19.56 13.75
N VAL A 73 -57.44 20.75 14.19
CA VAL A 73 -56.51 21.87 14.45
C VAL A 73 -55.56 21.50 15.59
N ALA A 74 -56.07 20.96 16.70
CA ALA A 74 -55.26 20.53 17.84
C ALA A 74 -54.25 19.44 17.48
N ASP A 75 -54.65 18.43 16.70
CA ASP A 75 -53.76 17.37 16.18
C ASP A 75 -52.65 17.94 15.28
N SER A 76 -52.98 18.94 14.45
CA SER A 76 -51.99 19.63 13.60
C SER A 76 -50.96 20.40 14.44
N VAL A 77 -51.41 21.15 15.46
CA VAL A 77 -50.51 21.85 16.39
C VAL A 77 -49.66 20.87 17.20
N ALA A 78 -50.24 19.76 17.66
CA ALA A 78 -49.53 18.70 18.35
C ALA A 78 -48.45 18.05 17.47
N ALA A 79 -48.73 17.84 16.17
CA ALA A 79 -47.76 17.33 15.21
C ALA A 79 -46.59 18.31 14.97
N TYR A 80 -46.86 19.61 14.81
CA TYR A 80 -45.77 20.61 14.68
C TYR A 80 -44.94 20.76 15.96
N THR A 81 -45.57 20.62 17.12
CA THR A 81 -44.87 20.65 18.42
C THR A 81 -43.95 19.45 18.55
N GLU A 82 -44.39 18.27 18.12
CA GLU A 82 -43.58 17.06 18.07
C GLU A 82 -42.37 17.23 17.12
N LEU A 83 -42.59 17.74 15.92
CA LEU A 83 -41.53 18.03 14.95
C LEU A 83 -40.50 19.01 15.53
N THR A 84 -40.97 20.14 16.06
CA THR A 84 -40.11 21.16 16.68
C THR A 84 -39.35 20.60 17.87
N ALA A 85 -39.96 19.70 18.66
CA ALA A 85 -39.27 19.03 19.75
C ALA A 85 -38.19 18.06 19.22
N GLY A 86 -38.45 17.36 18.11
CA GLY A 86 -37.48 16.53 17.40
C GLY A 86 -36.24 17.29 16.96
N GLU A 87 -36.40 18.49 16.44
CA GLU A 87 -35.28 19.34 15.99
C GLU A 87 -34.38 19.88 17.12
N ARG A 88 -34.80 19.78 18.39
CA ARG A 88 -34.03 20.32 19.53
C ARG A 88 -32.96 19.37 20.07
N TYR A 89 -32.95 18.11 19.65
CA TYR A 89 -32.00 17.12 20.15
C TYR A 89 -31.13 16.57 19.03
N LEU A 90 -29.82 16.45 19.31
CA LEU A 90 -28.82 15.98 18.36
C LEU A 90 -29.21 14.64 17.69
N GLY A 91 -29.79 13.71 18.46
CA GLY A 91 -30.16 12.39 17.97
C GLY A 91 -31.43 12.34 17.10
N THR A 92 -32.28 13.36 17.13
CA THR A 92 -33.59 13.33 16.46
C THR A 92 -33.79 14.43 15.42
N ALA A 93 -32.99 15.49 15.44
CA ALA A 93 -33.09 16.60 14.48
C ALA A 93 -32.89 16.10 13.05
N GLN A 94 -33.83 16.37 12.14
CA GLN A 94 -33.80 15.94 10.73
C GLN A 94 -33.41 17.09 9.80
N ASP A 95 -33.69 18.34 10.19
CA ASP A 95 -33.33 19.50 9.38
C ASP A 95 -31.84 19.81 9.53
N TRP A 96 -31.17 20.00 8.39
CA TRP A 96 -29.74 20.29 8.34
C TRP A 96 -29.36 21.58 9.07
N THR A 97 -30.24 22.59 9.01
CA THR A 97 -30.03 23.91 9.59
C THR A 97 -30.08 23.83 11.11
N ASP A 98 -31.10 23.15 11.66
CA ASP A 98 -31.29 23.06 13.10
C ASP A 98 -30.30 22.10 13.76
N LEU A 99 -29.94 21.01 13.06
CA LEU A 99 -28.87 20.14 13.49
C LEU A 99 -27.54 20.92 13.59
N ARG A 100 -27.21 21.74 12.59
CA ARG A 100 -26.00 22.59 12.63
C ARG A 100 -26.02 23.62 13.74
N ARG A 101 -27.15 24.29 13.97
CA ARG A 101 -27.30 25.22 15.11
C ARG A 101 -27.03 24.51 16.43
N THR A 102 -27.53 23.29 16.56
CA THR A 102 -27.31 22.47 17.75
C THR A 102 -25.85 22.08 17.91
N THR A 103 -25.16 21.66 16.83
CA THR A 103 -23.73 21.33 16.90
C THR A 103 -22.82 22.54 17.09
N ASP A 104 -23.23 23.72 16.61
CA ASP A 104 -22.52 24.98 16.81
C ASP A 104 -22.51 25.40 18.28
N LEU A 105 -23.62 25.19 19.00
CA LEU A 105 -23.67 25.36 20.47
C LEU A 105 -22.70 24.43 21.21
N LEU A 106 -22.37 23.29 20.62
CA LEU A 106 -21.41 22.32 21.15
C LEU A 106 -19.95 22.62 20.72
N GLY A 107 -19.74 23.66 19.92
CA GLY A 107 -18.44 24.01 19.35
C GLY A 107 -17.94 23.03 18.28
N HIS A 108 -18.82 22.18 17.73
CA HIS A 108 -18.47 21.29 16.62
C HIS A 108 -18.67 22.00 15.29
N ARG A 109 -17.57 22.16 14.55
CA ARG A 109 -17.56 22.68 13.18
C ARG A 109 -17.53 21.49 12.22
N PRO A 110 -18.47 21.40 11.24
CA PRO A 110 -18.43 20.35 10.24
C PRO A 110 -17.11 20.39 9.46
N SER A 111 -16.48 19.24 9.26
CA SER A 111 -15.27 19.17 8.42
C SER A 111 -15.56 19.55 6.96
N GLN A 112 -14.62 20.27 6.38
CA GLN A 112 -14.60 20.62 4.95
C GLN A 112 -14.32 19.39 4.08
N ARG A 113 -14.52 19.52 2.77
CA ARG A 113 -14.03 18.53 1.80
C ARG A 113 -12.52 18.48 1.85
N VAL A 114 -11.94 17.28 1.86
CA VAL A 114 -10.49 17.07 1.83
C VAL A 114 -10.04 16.71 0.42
N ALA A 115 -8.92 17.27 -0.02
CA ALA A 115 -8.31 16.95 -1.30
C ALA A 115 -7.74 15.53 -1.32
N ALA A 116 -7.89 14.83 -2.45
CA ALA A 116 -7.12 13.64 -2.73
C ALA A 116 -5.67 14.02 -3.09
N HIS A 117 -4.70 13.22 -2.68
CA HIS A 117 -3.30 13.35 -3.08
C HIS A 117 -2.86 12.15 -3.89
N GLY A 118 -1.91 12.37 -4.78
CA GLY A 118 -1.29 11.29 -5.53
C GLY A 118 -0.02 11.76 -6.23
N TRP A 119 0.40 10.96 -7.21
CA TRP A 119 1.65 11.18 -7.91
C TRP A 119 1.44 11.09 -9.42
N ILE A 120 2.14 11.92 -10.16
CA ILE A 120 2.28 11.77 -11.61
C ILE A 120 3.74 11.51 -11.97
N ARG A 121 3.94 10.66 -12.95
CA ARG A 121 5.22 10.50 -13.63
C ARG A 121 5.29 11.47 -14.80
N CYS A 122 6.38 12.23 -14.86
CA CYS A 122 6.68 13.09 -16.00
C CYS A 122 7.76 12.46 -16.89
N THR A 123 7.47 12.36 -18.19
CA THR A 123 8.45 12.01 -19.22
C THR A 123 9.04 13.31 -19.76
N THR A 124 10.37 13.44 -19.70
CA THR A 124 11.09 14.62 -20.19
C THR A 124 11.57 14.43 -21.62
N ASP A 125 11.91 15.53 -22.29
CA ASP A 125 12.66 15.45 -23.54
C ASP A 125 14.09 14.93 -23.31
N THR A 126 14.68 14.35 -24.36
CA THR A 126 16.01 13.75 -24.28
C THR A 126 17.03 14.78 -23.79
N GLY A 127 17.69 14.49 -22.66
CA GLY A 127 18.66 15.38 -22.01
C GLY A 127 18.05 16.55 -21.21
N ALA A 128 16.73 16.72 -21.18
CA ALA A 128 16.07 17.81 -20.48
C ALA A 128 15.81 17.49 -19.00
N SER A 129 16.17 18.43 -18.13
CA SER A 129 15.87 18.42 -16.68
C SER A 129 15.02 19.64 -16.33
N PRO A 130 13.74 19.67 -16.71
CA PRO A 130 12.88 20.84 -16.48
C PRO A 130 12.40 20.93 -15.02
N LEU A 131 12.13 22.15 -14.57
CA LEU A 131 11.40 22.40 -13.33
C LEU A 131 9.90 22.35 -13.62
N VAL A 132 9.14 21.58 -12.84
CA VAL A 132 7.68 21.61 -12.82
C VAL A 132 7.25 22.50 -11.66
N PRO A 133 6.73 23.72 -11.91
CA PRO A 133 6.34 24.64 -10.85
C PRO A 133 5.13 24.14 -10.05
N ALA A 134 5.05 24.51 -8.78
CA ALA A 134 3.85 24.40 -7.97
C ALA A 134 2.67 25.12 -8.66
N GLY A 135 1.47 24.55 -8.53
CA GLY A 135 0.27 25.06 -9.21
C GLY A 135 0.17 24.67 -10.69
N THR A 136 1.14 23.95 -11.26
CA THR A 136 0.98 23.33 -12.59
C THR A 136 -0.24 22.42 -12.57
N ARG A 137 -1.17 22.61 -13.51
CA ARG A 137 -2.44 21.90 -13.53
C ARG A 137 -2.34 20.62 -14.36
N VAL A 138 -2.87 19.54 -13.83
CA VAL A 138 -3.07 18.27 -14.53
C VAL A 138 -4.51 17.81 -14.37
N GLN A 139 -4.96 16.91 -15.23
CA GLN A 139 -6.36 16.55 -15.30
C GLN A 139 -6.53 15.07 -15.57
N ALA A 140 -7.52 14.49 -14.91
CA ALA A 140 -8.22 13.30 -15.39
C ALA A 140 -9.40 13.75 -16.28
N PRO A 141 -9.36 13.49 -17.60
CA PRO A 141 -10.43 13.89 -18.50
C PRO A 141 -11.78 13.31 -18.09
N GLY A 142 -12.86 14.02 -18.42
CA GLY A 142 -14.21 13.57 -18.14
C GLY A 142 -14.61 12.39 -19.04
N THR A 143 -15.42 11.49 -18.49
CA THR A 143 -16.10 10.42 -19.23
C THR A 143 -17.61 10.70 -19.22
N PRO A 144 -18.43 9.97 -20.00
CA PRO A 144 -19.90 10.10 -19.92
C PRO A 144 -20.47 9.81 -18.52
N THR A 145 -19.73 9.08 -17.68
CA THR A 145 -20.13 8.67 -16.33
C THR A 145 -19.50 9.52 -15.22
N ARG A 146 -18.43 10.27 -15.50
CA ARG A 146 -17.71 11.06 -14.48
C ARG A 146 -17.24 12.41 -15.03
N PRO A 147 -17.50 13.53 -14.34
CA PRO A 147 -16.98 14.83 -14.75
C PRO A 147 -15.45 14.88 -14.63
N ALA A 148 -14.83 15.74 -15.45
CA ALA A 148 -13.38 15.89 -15.45
C ALA A 148 -12.85 16.40 -14.11
N GLN A 149 -11.75 15.82 -13.63
CA GLN A 149 -11.15 16.15 -12.32
C GLN A 149 -9.80 16.83 -12.51
N ALA A 150 -9.64 18.01 -11.92
CA ALA A 150 -8.39 18.79 -11.99
C ALA A 150 -7.56 18.62 -10.71
N PHE A 151 -6.24 18.56 -10.89
CA PHE A 151 -5.24 18.48 -9.84
C PHE A 151 -4.17 19.55 -10.08
N GLU A 152 -3.47 19.93 -9.02
CA GLU A 152 -2.34 20.85 -9.07
C GLU A 152 -1.10 20.22 -8.44
N VAL A 153 0.06 20.56 -9.00
CA VAL A 153 1.36 20.18 -8.44
C VAL A 153 1.57 20.89 -7.10
N VAL A 154 1.89 20.13 -6.05
CA VAL A 154 1.94 20.63 -4.67
C VAL A 154 3.15 21.54 -4.43
N ARG A 155 4.29 21.21 -5.02
CA ARG A 155 5.55 21.93 -4.84
C ARG A 155 6.40 21.91 -6.10
N ASP A 156 7.25 22.92 -6.24
CA ASP A 156 8.28 22.97 -7.28
C ASP A 156 9.09 21.67 -7.27
N THR A 157 9.06 20.96 -8.41
CA THR A 157 9.71 19.66 -8.54
C THR A 157 10.66 19.68 -9.72
N GLN A 158 11.95 19.55 -9.43
CA GLN A 158 13.01 19.50 -10.42
C GLN A 158 13.10 18.10 -11.01
N LEU A 159 12.77 17.94 -12.30
CA LEU A 159 12.93 16.66 -12.99
C LEU A 159 14.38 16.47 -13.46
N ARG A 160 14.74 15.21 -13.70
CA ARG A 160 16.09 14.78 -14.04
C ARG A 160 16.09 13.98 -15.34
N ALA A 161 16.98 14.32 -16.27
CA ALA A 161 17.09 13.62 -17.57
C ALA A 161 17.65 12.20 -17.42
N ASP A 162 18.62 12.02 -16.52
CA ASP A 162 19.29 10.74 -16.21
C ASP A 162 18.34 9.72 -15.53
N TRP A 163 17.17 10.19 -15.12
CA TRP A 163 16.17 9.43 -14.37
C TRP A 163 15.06 8.84 -15.25
N ALA A 164 14.97 9.25 -16.51
CA ALA A 164 13.85 8.88 -17.39
C ALA A 164 13.88 7.41 -17.86
N ALA A 165 15.04 6.74 -17.82
CA ALA A 165 15.25 5.38 -18.34
C ALA A 165 15.61 4.36 -17.24
N LEU A 166 15.40 4.69 -15.96
CA LEU A 166 15.75 3.82 -14.85
C LEU A 166 14.82 2.59 -14.79
N THR A 167 15.41 1.46 -14.45
CA THR A 167 14.78 0.15 -14.28
C THR A 167 15.21 -0.40 -12.92
N VAL A 168 14.31 -1.10 -12.22
CA VAL A 168 14.55 -1.70 -10.92
C VAL A 168 14.52 -3.21 -10.98
N THR A 169 15.48 -3.83 -10.31
CA THR A 169 15.59 -5.28 -10.14
C THR A 169 15.93 -5.64 -8.69
N ALA A 170 15.74 -6.91 -8.33
CA ALA A 170 16.19 -7.43 -7.05
C ALA A 170 17.73 -7.52 -6.99
N VAL A 171 18.27 -7.67 -5.78
CA VAL A 171 19.71 -7.89 -5.59
C VAL A 171 20.10 -9.22 -6.26
N PRO A 172 21.05 -9.21 -7.21
CA PRO A 172 21.48 -10.44 -7.87
C PRO A 172 22.01 -11.43 -6.84
N GLN A 173 21.52 -12.67 -6.89
CA GLN A 173 21.99 -13.74 -6.00
C GLN A 173 22.80 -14.75 -6.78
N PRO A 174 23.89 -15.27 -6.21
CA PRO A 174 24.64 -16.34 -6.84
C PRO A 174 23.84 -17.64 -6.82
N THR A 175 23.60 -18.22 -7.98
CA THR A 175 22.90 -19.49 -8.14
C THR A 175 23.67 -20.42 -9.07
N SER A 176 23.22 -21.66 -9.20
CA SER A 176 23.78 -22.59 -10.20
C SER A 176 23.27 -22.17 -11.59
N PRO A 177 24.13 -22.12 -12.63
CA PRO A 177 23.72 -21.70 -13.96
C PRO A 177 22.67 -22.64 -14.58
N PRO A 178 21.55 -22.11 -15.08
CA PRO A 178 20.54 -22.89 -15.78
C PRO A 178 21.01 -23.20 -17.21
N GLY A 179 21.28 -24.47 -17.50
CA GLY A 179 21.69 -24.90 -18.84
C GLY A 179 23.03 -24.30 -19.25
N ALA A 180 23.11 -23.69 -20.44
CA ALA A 180 24.35 -23.17 -21.03
C ALA A 180 24.60 -21.67 -20.79
N SER A 181 23.82 -21.03 -19.92
CA SER A 181 23.84 -19.57 -19.71
C SER A 181 24.62 -19.18 -18.46
N LEU A 182 25.51 -18.20 -18.58
CA LEU A 182 26.28 -17.62 -17.49
C LEU A 182 26.06 -16.10 -17.47
N ARG A 183 25.36 -15.59 -16.46
CA ARG A 183 25.19 -14.15 -16.23
C ARG A 183 26.24 -13.69 -15.22
N LEU A 184 27.07 -12.74 -15.62
CA LEU A 184 28.14 -12.14 -14.81
C LEU A 184 27.86 -10.66 -14.58
N LEU A 185 28.15 -10.17 -13.39
CA LEU A 185 28.01 -8.74 -13.08
C LEU A 185 29.09 -7.94 -13.82
N ASN A 186 30.36 -8.29 -13.64
CA ASN A 186 31.49 -7.62 -14.29
C ASN A 186 31.70 -8.11 -15.72
N ASP A 187 32.08 -7.21 -16.63
CA ASP A 187 32.47 -7.57 -18.00
C ASP A 187 33.84 -8.26 -17.99
N PRO A 188 33.93 -9.57 -18.25
CA PRO A 188 35.21 -10.25 -18.38
C PRO A 188 35.90 -9.98 -19.73
N ARG A 189 35.29 -9.14 -20.59
CA ARG A 189 35.71 -8.82 -21.97
C ARG A 189 35.79 -10.04 -22.89
N TRP A 190 35.07 -11.11 -22.55
CA TRP A 190 34.95 -12.28 -23.42
C TRP A 190 34.16 -11.93 -24.68
N ARG A 191 34.57 -12.57 -25.77
CA ARG A 191 33.98 -12.44 -27.09
C ARG A 191 33.40 -13.79 -27.53
N PRO A 192 32.42 -13.80 -28.45
CA PRO A 192 32.03 -15.03 -29.13
C PRO A 192 33.28 -15.74 -29.71
N SER A 193 33.30 -17.07 -29.61
CA SER A 193 34.42 -17.97 -29.94
C SER A 193 35.59 -18.02 -28.96
N ASP A 194 35.60 -17.22 -27.89
CA ASP A 194 36.61 -17.38 -26.83
C ASP A 194 36.44 -18.73 -26.11
N ARG A 195 37.57 -19.41 -25.86
CA ARG A 195 37.62 -20.68 -25.11
C ARG A 195 37.93 -20.41 -23.64
N LEU A 196 37.15 -21.00 -22.74
CA LEU A 196 37.25 -20.84 -21.30
C LEU A 196 37.55 -22.17 -20.62
N LEU A 197 38.55 -22.17 -19.75
CA LEU A 197 38.90 -23.28 -18.86
C LEU A 197 38.23 -23.04 -17.49
N LEU A 198 37.40 -23.99 -17.05
CA LEU A 198 36.70 -23.92 -15.77
C LEU A 198 37.45 -24.75 -14.72
N VAL A 199 37.79 -24.11 -13.59
CA VAL A 199 38.56 -24.70 -12.50
C VAL A 199 37.73 -24.64 -11.22
N ALA A 200 37.53 -25.78 -10.58
CA ALA A 200 37.02 -25.87 -9.21
C ALA A 200 38.16 -25.59 -8.24
N GLU A 201 37.92 -24.73 -7.26
CA GLU A 201 38.85 -24.28 -6.25
C GLU A 201 38.22 -24.49 -4.87
N LYS A 202 38.72 -25.49 -4.13
CA LYS A 202 38.34 -25.80 -2.75
C LYS A 202 39.30 -25.09 -1.79
N PRO A 203 38.83 -24.57 -0.65
CA PRO A 203 39.69 -24.05 0.38
C PRO A 203 40.59 -25.18 0.86
N SER A 204 41.86 -24.86 1.08
CA SER A 204 42.74 -25.73 1.85
C SER A 204 42.12 -25.89 3.25
N ALA A 205 41.67 -27.10 3.59
CA ALA A 205 41.25 -27.38 4.95
C ALA A 205 42.47 -27.20 5.86
N PHE A 206 42.41 -26.23 6.77
CA PHE A 206 43.35 -26.21 7.90
C PHE A 206 43.03 -27.44 8.74
N VAL A 207 43.87 -28.47 8.65
CA VAL A 207 43.76 -29.64 9.52
C VAL A 207 44.72 -29.41 10.69
N PRO A 208 44.23 -29.10 11.91
CA PRO A 208 45.09 -28.99 13.08
C PRO A 208 45.83 -30.32 13.29
N GLU A 209 47.05 -30.27 13.83
CA GLU A 209 47.85 -31.48 14.09
C GLU A 209 47.05 -32.42 15.01
N PRO A 210 46.62 -33.60 14.52
CA PRO A 210 45.78 -34.47 15.31
C PRO A 210 46.62 -35.26 16.31
N THR A 211 46.03 -35.54 17.47
CA THR A 211 46.67 -36.29 18.56
C THR A 211 46.54 -37.80 18.42
N ASP A 212 45.66 -38.27 17.55
CA ASP A 212 45.47 -39.70 17.24
C ASP A 212 46.37 -40.12 16.07
N TRP A 213 46.96 -41.32 16.16
CA TRP A 213 47.90 -41.85 15.17
C TRP A 213 47.31 -41.99 13.76
N TRP A 214 46.05 -42.44 13.64
CA TRP A 214 45.42 -42.65 12.33
C TRP A 214 45.04 -41.33 11.68
N ASP A 215 44.57 -40.37 12.48
CA ASP A 215 44.33 -39.01 12.03
C ASP A 215 45.65 -38.31 11.67
N TRP A 216 46.74 -38.56 12.40
CA TRP A 216 48.08 -38.04 12.09
C TRP A 216 48.62 -38.60 10.79
N LEU A 217 48.44 -39.90 10.53
CA LEU A 217 48.86 -40.52 9.27
C LEU A 217 48.06 -39.96 8.07
N ALA A 218 46.75 -39.74 8.24
CA ALA A 218 45.89 -39.10 7.23
C ALA A 218 46.26 -37.62 7.01
N TRP A 219 46.55 -36.89 8.09
CA TRP A 219 47.06 -35.52 8.07
C TRP A 219 48.42 -35.42 7.36
N PHE A 220 49.37 -36.30 7.70
CA PHE A 220 50.69 -36.38 7.10
C PHE A 220 50.58 -36.70 5.60
N TYR A 221 49.69 -37.62 5.22
CA TYR A 221 49.44 -37.92 3.81
C TYR A 221 48.86 -36.71 3.05
N LEU A 222 47.89 -35.99 3.62
CA LEU A 222 47.34 -34.76 3.03
C LEU A 222 48.37 -33.62 2.94
N TYR A 223 49.22 -33.46 3.95
CA TYR A 223 50.26 -32.44 3.99
C TYR A 223 51.37 -32.73 2.96
N TYR A 224 51.78 -33.99 2.83
CA TYR A 224 52.88 -34.41 1.95
C TYR A 224 52.45 -34.58 0.48
N TYR A 225 51.16 -34.84 0.20
CA TYR A 225 50.65 -35.08 -1.17
C TYR A 225 49.59 -34.07 -1.66
N GLY A 226 49.08 -33.15 -0.83
CA GLY A 226 47.75 -32.54 -1.02
C GLY A 226 47.65 -31.13 -1.63
N VAL A 227 48.72 -30.44 -2.03
CA VAL A 227 48.57 -29.09 -2.62
C VAL A 227 47.84 -29.13 -3.97
N ALA A 228 47.99 -30.22 -4.74
CA ALA A 228 47.23 -30.49 -5.96
C ALA A 228 45.75 -30.84 -5.72
N ALA A 229 45.36 -31.24 -4.52
CA ALA A 229 44.01 -31.74 -4.21
C ALA A 229 42.97 -30.62 -3.99
N THR A 230 43.41 -29.36 -3.92
CA THR A 230 42.52 -28.21 -3.67
C THR A 230 41.91 -27.64 -4.95
N ARG A 231 42.53 -27.84 -6.12
CA ARG A 231 42.01 -27.32 -7.39
C ARG A 231 41.92 -28.43 -8.43
N SER A 232 40.91 -28.39 -9.28
CA SER A 232 40.75 -29.34 -10.39
C SER A 232 40.08 -28.68 -11.60
N VAL A 233 40.53 -29.01 -12.81
CA VAL A 233 39.85 -28.57 -14.03
C VAL A 233 38.59 -29.40 -14.21
N VAL A 234 37.44 -28.73 -14.33
CA VAL A 234 36.15 -29.40 -14.48
C VAL A 234 35.71 -29.49 -15.93
N GLY A 235 36.17 -28.57 -16.78
CA GLY A 235 35.93 -28.66 -18.22
C GLY A 235 36.40 -27.43 -19.00
N THR A 236 36.30 -27.53 -20.32
CA THR A 236 36.52 -26.41 -21.26
C THR A 236 35.23 -26.13 -22.02
N VAL A 237 34.86 -24.85 -22.14
CA VAL A 237 33.66 -24.36 -22.86
C VAL A 237 34.01 -23.23 -23.82
N SER A 238 33.16 -22.96 -24.80
CA SER A 238 33.33 -21.85 -25.74
C SER A 238 32.14 -20.90 -25.72
N VAL A 239 32.38 -19.59 -25.77
CA VAL A 239 31.32 -18.58 -25.78
C VAL A 239 30.66 -18.53 -27.16
N THR A 240 29.33 -18.62 -27.24
CA THR A 240 28.56 -18.55 -28.49
C THR A 240 27.87 -17.20 -28.67
N LYS A 241 27.37 -16.59 -27.59
CA LYS A 241 26.66 -15.32 -27.61
C LYS A 241 27.01 -14.46 -26.40
N ARG A 242 27.00 -13.14 -26.60
CA ARG A 242 27.08 -12.10 -25.56
C ARG A 242 25.87 -11.17 -25.71
N ALA A 243 25.23 -10.81 -24.60
CA ALA A 243 24.16 -9.81 -24.53
C ALA A 243 24.28 -8.95 -23.27
N ASP A 244 23.89 -7.69 -23.36
CA ASP A 244 23.75 -6.79 -22.20
C ASP A 244 22.37 -6.99 -21.57
N ASP A 245 22.32 -7.12 -20.25
CA ASP A 245 21.11 -7.47 -19.51
C ASP A 245 21.08 -6.75 -18.14
N LEU A 246 20.44 -5.58 -18.08
CA LEU A 246 20.21 -4.79 -16.86
C LEU A 246 21.47 -4.52 -16.03
N GLY A 247 22.58 -4.18 -16.70
CA GLY A 247 23.88 -3.92 -16.05
C GLY A 247 24.72 -5.17 -15.77
N ALA A 248 24.26 -6.33 -16.22
CA ALA A 248 25.01 -7.57 -16.26
C ALA A 248 25.30 -7.99 -17.71
N PHE A 249 26.21 -8.95 -17.85
CA PHE A 249 26.57 -9.55 -19.13
C PHE A 249 26.11 -11.00 -19.16
N LEU A 250 25.20 -11.31 -20.08
CA LEU A 250 24.71 -12.65 -20.30
C LEU A 250 25.53 -13.32 -21.40
N PHE A 251 26.22 -14.41 -21.05
CA PHE A 251 26.97 -15.24 -21.97
C PHE A 251 26.28 -16.58 -22.17
N THR A 252 26.19 -17.04 -23.41
CA THR A 252 25.74 -18.39 -23.75
C THR A 252 26.94 -19.21 -24.19
N MET A 253 27.02 -20.46 -23.77
CA MET A 253 28.12 -21.39 -24.07
C MET A 253 27.71 -22.46 -25.09
N ASP A 254 28.68 -23.24 -25.57
CA ASP A 254 28.49 -24.37 -26.48
C ASP A 254 27.83 -25.60 -25.84
N ARG A 255 27.81 -25.68 -24.51
CA ARG A 255 27.31 -26.83 -23.74
C ARG A 255 26.72 -26.40 -22.38
N PRO A 256 25.88 -27.24 -21.75
CA PRO A 256 25.34 -26.94 -20.43
C PRO A 256 26.43 -26.88 -19.34
N LEU A 257 26.30 -25.89 -18.47
CA LEU A 257 27.19 -25.60 -17.34
C LEU A 257 26.73 -26.21 -16.02
N SER A 258 25.47 -26.62 -15.90
CA SER A 258 24.88 -27.12 -14.65
C SER A 258 25.64 -28.32 -14.05
N GLY A 259 26.22 -29.19 -14.90
CA GLY A 259 27.07 -30.29 -14.45
C GLY A 259 28.52 -29.89 -14.16
N LEU A 260 29.03 -28.82 -14.77
CA LEU A 260 30.41 -28.35 -14.62
C LEU A 260 30.58 -27.40 -13.44
N LEU A 261 29.56 -26.61 -13.14
CA LEU A 261 29.53 -25.60 -12.08
C LEU A 261 28.52 -26.01 -10.99
N ALA A 262 28.43 -27.31 -10.71
CA ALA A 262 27.51 -27.84 -9.72
C ALA A 262 27.86 -27.33 -8.31
N PRO A 263 26.89 -26.89 -7.49
CA PRO A 263 27.19 -26.40 -6.15
C PRO A 263 27.77 -27.54 -5.29
N ALA A 264 29.02 -27.37 -4.84
CA ALA A 264 29.69 -28.27 -3.92
C ALA A 264 30.14 -27.48 -2.68
N ALA A 265 29.92 -28.03 -1.48
CA ALA A 265 30.24 -27.35 -0.23
C ALA A 265 31.71 -26.90 -0.20
N GLY A 266 31.92 -25.61 0.06
CA GLY A 266 33.25 -24.99 0.07
C GLY A 266 33.91 -24.84 -1.30
N THR A 267 33.32 -25.29 -2.42
CA THR A 267 33.97 -25.18 -3.73
C THR A 267 33.59 -23.86 -4.43
N THR A 268 34.58 -23.08 -4.84
CA THR A 268 34.40 -21.92 -5.72
C THR A 268 34.85 -22.28 -7.14
N TYR A 269 34.29 -21.62 -8.15
CA TYR A 269 34.64 -21.90 -9.55
C TYR A 269 35.26 -20.67 -10.19
N ALA A 270 36.36 -20.86 -10.91
CA ALA A 270 37.03 -19.83 -11.68
C ALA A 270 37.02 -20.20 -13.17
N ALA A 271 36.85 -19.18 -14.01
CA ALA A 271 36.96 -19.26 -15.46
C ALA A 271 38.23 -18.50 -15.90
N TYR A 272 39.01 -19.16 -16.73
CA TYR A 272 40.23 -18.64 -17.30
C TYR A 272 40.13 -18.66 -18.82
N ARG A 273 40.32 -17.53 -19.48
CA ARG A 273 40.33 -17.53 -20.96
C ARG A 273 41.64 -18.17 -21.43
N VAL A 274 41.53 -19.18 -22.29
CA VAL A 274 42.68 -19.92 -22.83
C VAL A 274 43.29 -19.11 -23.97
N ARG A 275 44.55 -18.70 -23.81
CA ARG A 275 45.31 -18.02 -24.87
C ARG A 275 45.96 -19.02 -25.83
N ALA A 276 46.62 -20.03 -25.26
CA ALA A 276 47.30 -21.08 -26.00
C ALA A 276 47.43 -22.34 -25.15
N ASN A 277 47.34 -23.52 -25.76
CA ASN A 277 47.70 -24.77 -25.11
C ASN A 277 49.16 -25.07 -25.41
N LEU A 278 49.92 -25.47 -24.39
CA LEU A 278 51.31 -25.86 -24.55
C LEU A 278 51.40 -27.38 -24.60
N GLN A 279 52.17 -27.89 -25.56
CA GLN A 279 52.48 -29.31 -25.64
C GLN A 279 53.79 -29.58 -24.92
N LEU A 280 53.78 -30.51 -23.96
CA LEU A 280 54.99 -30.97 -23.31
C LEU A 280 55.92 -31.65 -24.31
N ALA A 281 57.22 -31.41 -24.15
CA ALA A 281 58.24 -32.13 -24.87
C ALA A 281 58.38 -33.55 -24.26
N ARG A 282 58.07 -34.58 -25.04
CA ARG A 282 58.03 -35.98 -24.56
C ARG A 282 59.31 -36.74 -24.92
N ARG A 283 59.72 -37.64 -24.02
CA ARG A 283 60.82 -38.62 -24.23
C ARG A 283 60.27 -39.93 -24.77
N LEU A 284 61.12 -40.69 -25.44
CA LEU A 284 60.86 -42.10 -25.67
C LEU A 284 61.17 -42.86 -24.38
N GLU A 285 60.15 -43.31 -23.66
CA GLU A 285 60.34 -44.02 -22.38
C GLU A 285 60.57 -45.52 -22.59
N LYS A 286 59.94 -46.10 -23.62
CA LYS A 286 60.05 -47.51 -23.99
C LYS A 286 60.27 -47.66 -25.49
N LEU A 287 61.26 -48.47 -25.85
CA LEU A 287 61.55 -48.87 -27.22
C LEU A 287 61.02 -50.29 -27.45
N SER A 288 60.06 -50.43 -28.36
CA SER A 288 59.64 -51.73 -28.86
C SER A 288 60.56 -52.14 -30.02
N PHE A 289 61.23 -53.29 -29.90
CA PHE A 289 62.13 -53.81 -30.92
C PHE A 289 61.92 -55.33 -31.10
N VAL A 290 62.31 -55.86 -32.25
CA VAL A 290 62.23 -57.30 -32.53
C VAL A 290 63.64 -57.87 -32.43
N SER A 291 63.82 -58.85 -31.55
CA SER A 291 65.09 -59.57 -31.41
C SER A 291 64.90 -60.99 -31.94
N GLY A 292 65.40 -61.26 -33.15
CA GLY A 292 65.09 -62.50 -33.88
C GLY A 292 63.67 -62.46 -34.45
N THR A 293 62.77 -63.31 -33.97
CA THR A 293 61.34 -63.36 -34.38
C THR A 293 60.37 -62.85 -33.30
N THR A 294 60.87 -62.45 -32.12
CA THR A 294 60.04 -62.08 -30.97
C THR A 294 60.05 -60.57 -30.77
N ALA A 295 58.87 -59.95 -30.71
CA ALA A 295 58.73 -58.55 -30.29
C ALA A 295 59.02 -58.44 -28.78
N SER A 296 59.91 -57.52 -28.41
CA SER A 296 60.34 -57.24 -27.04
C SER A 296 60.33 -55.74 -26.78
N THR A 297 60.24 -55.33 -25.52
CA THR A 297 60.33 -53.91 -25.13
C THR A 297 61.49 -53.70 -24.18
N ALA A 298 62.27 -52.64 -24.38
CA ALA A 298 63.28 -52.18 -23.44
C ALA A 298 62.98 -50.75 -22.97
N ASP A 299 63.25 -50.48 -21.70
CA ASP A 299 63.22 -49.13 -21.14
C ASP A 299 64.42 -48.33 -21.66
N VAL A 300 64.20 -47.07 -22.00
CA VAL A 300 65.25 -46.17 -22.50
C VAL A 300 65.68 -45.22 -21.39
N THR A 301 66.95 -45.25 -21.04
CA THR A 301 67.52 -44.41 -19.96
C THR A 301 68.40 -43.31 -20.54
N TYR A 302 68.19 -42.07 -20.09
CA TYR A 302 68.93 -40.89 -20.54
C TYR A 302 69.78 -40.35 -19.38
N SER A 303 71.09 -40.62 -19.39
CA SER A 303 72.00 -40.16 -18.33
C SER A 303 72.42 -38.70 -18.56
N GLY A 304 72.15 -37.84 -17.58
CA GLY A 304 72.59 -36.44 -17.58
C GLY A 304 71.66 -35.44 -18.29
N GLU A 305 70.60 -35.88 -18.95
CA GLU A 305 69.62 -34.99 -19.58
C GLU A 305 68.44 -34.64 -18.65
N VAL A 306 68.11 -33.35 -18.56
CA VAL A 306 67.07 -32.76 -17.69
C VAL A 306 65.67 -33.29 -18.03
N ALA A 307 64.97 -33.93 -17.07
CA ALA A 307 63.62 -34.46 -17.27
C ALA A 307 62.61 -33.40 -17.80
N ALA A 308 61.63 -33.84 -18.59
CA ALA A 308 60.62 -32.96 -19.19
C ALA A 308 59.76 -32.22 -18.16
N ILE A 309 59.58 -32.81 -17.00
CA ILE A 309 58.82 -32.26 -15.89
C ILE A 309 59.73 -32.33 -14.66
N GLN A 310 59.91 -31.18 -14.02
CA GLN A 310 60.60 -31.03 -12.75
C GLN A 310 59.70 -30.27 -11.78
N ALA A 311 60.08 -30.27 -10.51
CA ALA A 311 59.31 -29.56 -9.48
C ALA A 311 58.99 -28.10 -9.85
N SER A 312 59.86 -27.36 -10.53
CA SER A 312 59.58 -25.95 -10.89
C SER A 312 59.78 -25.65 -12.38
N GLN A 313 59.96 -26.66 -13.23
CA GLN A 313 60.25 -26.46 -14.65
C GLN A 313 59.47 -27.44 -15.53
N LEU A 314 58.94 -26.91 -16.64
CA LEU A 314 58.28 -27.66 -17.69
C LEU A 314 59.00 -27.45 -19.02
N LEU A 315 59.34 -28.55 -19.68
CA LEU A 315 59.86 -28.52 -21.04
C LEU A 315 58.70 -28.63 -22.04
N VAL A 316 58.54 -27.63 -22.91
CA VAL A 316 57.47 -27.55 -23.90
C VAL A 316 58.03 -27.45 -25.32
N VAL A 317 57.32 -28.03 -26.30
CA VAL A 317 57.76 -28.07 -27.70
C VAL A 317 57.88 -26.66 -28.29
N ASP A 318 56.99 -25.75 -27.91
CA ASP A 318 57.03 -24.34 -28.27
C ASP A 318 56.65 -23.49 -27.06
N ALA A 319 57.53 -22.56 -26.66
CA ALA A 319 57.29 -21.60 -25.59
C ALA A 319 57.12 -20.17 -26.10
N SER A 320 56.97 -19.95 -27.41
CA SER A 320 56.84 -18.62 -28.03
C SER A 320 55.66 -17.81 -27.50
N ALA A 321 54.58 -18.48 -27.09
CA ALA A 321 53.40 -17.87 -26.50
C ALA A 321 53.55 -17.56 -25.00
N ALA A 322 54.54 -18.15 -24.31
CA ALA A 322 54.77 -17.97 -22.88
C ALA A 322 55.60 -16.71 -22.62
N THR A 323 55.17 -15.90 -21.66
CA THR A 323 55.90 -14.71 -21.22
C THR A 323 55.93 -14.66 -19.69
N PRO A 324 57.00 -14.16 -19.05
CA PRO A 324 57.03 -13.98 -17.60
C PRO A 324 55.84 -13.16 -17.10
N GLY A 325 55.20 -13.63 -16.02
CA GLY A 325 53.99 -13.05 -15.44
C GLY A 325 52.67 -13.52 -16.04
N LEU A 326 52.68 -14.24 -17.18
CA LEU A 326 51.45 -14.82 -17.74
C LEU A 326 50.94 -15.98 -16.87
N GLY A 327 49.62 -16.07 -16.72
CA GLY A 327 48.98 -17.18 -16.02
C GLY A 327 49.19 -18.51 -16.76
N ILE A 328 49.47 -19.57 -16.00
CA ILE A 328 49.62 -20.92 -16.51
C ILE A 328 48.87 -21.90 -15.61
N VAL A 329 48.05 -22.75 -16.24
CA VAL A 329 47.33 -23.83 -15.57
C VAL A 329 47.91 -25.16 -16.04
N VAL A 330 48.30 -25.99 -15.08
CA VAL A 330 48.83 -27.34 -15.30
C VAL A 330 47.92 -28.31 -14.59
N TRP A 331 47.37 -29.31 -15.27
CA TRP A 331 46.41 -30.22 -14.66
C TRP A 331 46.49 -31.64 -15.20
N ASN A 332 45.94 -32.58 -14.46
CA ASN A 332 45.66 -33.95 -14.90
C ASN A 332 44.44 -34.50 -14.15
N GLY A 333 44.22 -35.82 -14.19
CA GLY A 333 43.12 -36.46 -13.47
C GLY A 333 43.21 -36.35 -11.93
N SER A 334 44.36 -35.98 -11.36
CA SER A 334 44.57 -35.87 -9.91
C SER A 334 44.35 -34.46 -9.35
N GLY A 335 44.37 -33.42 -10.18
CA GLY A 335 44.23 -32.03 -9.72
C GLY A 335 44.75 -31.00 -10.73
N ALA A 336 44.84 -29.75 -10.28
CA ALA A 336 45.33 -28.62 -11.07
C ALA A 336 46.20 -27.68 -10.23
N LEU A 337 47.28 -27.18 -10.83
CA LEU A 337 48.07 -26.06 -10.33
C LEU A 337 47.76 -24.83 -11.20
N VAL A 338 47.40 -23.73 -10.55
CA VAL A 338 47.28 -22.41 -11.19
C VAL A 338 48.38 -21.55 -10.62
N THR A 339 49.33 -21.15 -11.46
CA THR A 339 50.48 -20.33 -11.10
C THR A 339 50.81 -19.36 -12.25
N THR A 340 51.92 -18.65 -12.16
CA THR A 340 52.45 -17.76 -13.20
C THR A 340 53.76 -18.27 -13.74
N VAL A 341 54.06 -17.92 -14.99
CA VAL A 341 55.38 -18.17 -15.60
C VAL A 341 56.41 -17.25 -14.94
N ALA A 342 57.41 -17.82 -14.26
CA ALA A 342 58.50 -17.06 -13.64
C ALA A 342 59.55 -16.61 -14.66
N SER A 343 59.96 -17.53 -15.53
CA SER A 343 60.90 -17.26 -16.62
C SER A 343 60.69 -18.23 -17.77
N VAL A 344 61.06 -17.79 -18.97
CA VAL A 344 61.08 -18.65 -20.16
C VAL A 344 62.52 -18.68 -20.68
N GLY A 345 63.08 -19.88 -20.73
CA GLY A 345 64.37 -20.17 -21.34
C GLY A 345 64.21 -21.00 -22.60
N SER A 346 65.31 -21.15 -23.34
CA SER A 346 65.41 -22.12 -24.43
C SER A 346 66.44 -23.18 -24.06
N LEU A 347 66.12 -24.43 -24.34
CA LEU A 347 67.00 -25.58 -24.22
C LEU A 347 67.06 -26.29 -25.57
N ASP A 348 68.25 -26.68 -26.01
CA ASP A 348 68.40 -27.54 -27.18
C ASP A 348 68.26 -28.99 -26.73
N TRP A 349 67.33 -29.73 -27.34
CA TRP A 349 67.16 -31.15 -27.07
C TRP A 349 67.49 -31.99 -28.31
N SER A 350 68.32 -33.02 -28.16
CA SER A 350 68.62 -33.96 -29.22
C SER A 350 67.50 -34.97 -29.40
N VAL A 351 66.74 -34.84 -30.48
CA VAL A 351 65.62 -35.76 -30.81
C VAL A 351 66.14 -37.02 -31.53
N ALA A 352 67.28 -36.91 -32.23
CA ALA A 352 68.08 -38.02 -32.75
C ALA A 352 69.58 -37.66 -32.68
N PRO A 353 70.51 -38.62 -32.77
CA PRO A 353 71.94 -38.32 -32.79
C PRO A 353 72.29 -37.34 -33.92
N GLY A 354 72.69 -36.12 -33.55
CA GLY A 354 73.08 -35.05 -34.49
C GLY A 354 72.00 -34.03 -34.88
N THR A 355 70.73 -34.20 -34.45
CA THR A 355 69.66 -33.19 -34.69
C THR A 355 69.27 -32.50 -33.39
N LYS A 356 69.25 -31.16 -33.39
CA LYS A 356 68.81 -30.34 -32.25
C LYS A 356 67.44 -29.73 -32.53
N HIS A 357 66.46 -30.01 -31.68
CA HIS A 357 65.19 -29.28 -31.68
C HIS A 357 65.22 -28.29 -30.51
N ARG A 358 64.84 -27.04 -30.74
CA ARG A 358 64.68 -26.08 -29.65
C ARG A 358 63.42 -26.42 -28.88
N VAL A 359 63.56 -26.51 -27.58
CA VAL A 359 62.51 -26.80 -26.60
C VAL A 359 62.50 -25.64 -25.63
N GLY A 360 61.32 -25.15 -25.28
CA GLY A 360 61.18 -24.09 -24.31
C GLY A 360 61.26 -24.63 -22.89
N VAL A 361 62.00 -23.95 -22.02
CA VAL A 361 61.99 -24.20 -20.57
C VAL A 361 61.09 -23.17 -19.94
N VAL A 362 59.92 -23.58 -19.44
CA VAL A 362 59.02 -22.73 -18.68
C VAL A 362 59.28 -22.98 -17.21
N THR A 363 59.86 -21.99 -16.52
CA THR A 363 60.01 -22.03 -15.06
C THR A 363 58.73 -21.49 -14.43
N LEU A 364 58.17 -22.25 -13.50
CA LEU A 364 56.95 -21.89 -12.78
C LEU A 364 57.30 -21.09 -11.53
N THR A 365 56.40 -20.19 -11.14
CA THR A 365 56.56 -19.40 -9.90
C THR A 365 56.38 -20.29 -8.68
N ASP A 366 55.35 -21.14 -8.71
CA ASP A 366 55.11 -22.17 -7.70
C ASP A 366 55.54 -23.54 -8.19
N ALA A 367 56.09 -24.36 -7.29
CA ALA A 367 56.48 -25.72 -7.63
C ALA A 367 55.25 -26.63 -7.85
N LEU A 368 55.34 -27.49 -8.87
CA LEU A 368 54.42 -28.59 -9.12
C LEU A 368 54.38 -29.54 -7.92
N PRO A 369 53.18 -29.79 -7.37
CA PRO A 369 52.99 -30.87 -6.42
C PRO A 369 53.36 -32.21 -7.04
N LEU A 370 53.79 -33.18 -6.24
CA LEU A 370 54.20 -34.52 -6.70
C LEU A 370 53.16 -35.19 -7.61
N ALA A 371 51.86 -34.99 -7.34
CA ALA A 371 50.77 -35.55 -8.15
C ALA A 371 50.70 -35.02 -9.60
N LEU A 372 51.27 -33.83 -9.86
CA LEU A 372 51.38 -33.22 -11.19
C LEU A 372 52.78 -33.37 -11.79
N GLN A 373 53.67 -34.13 -11.15
CA GLN A 373 54.98 -34.51 -11.71
C GLN A 373 54.89 -35.85 -12.46
N SER A 374 53.84 -36.01 -13.29
CA SER A 374 53.61 -37.19 -14.13
C SER A 374 53.55 -36.82 -15.61
N SER A 375 53.83 -37.77 -16.51
CA SER A 375 53.86 -37.54 -17.96
C SER A 375 52.48 -37.22 -18.59
N ASP A 376 51.40 -37.47 -17.84
CA ASP A 376 50.01 -37.24 -18.24
C ASP A 376 49.48 -35.92 -17.67
N ILE A 377 50.08 -34.79 -18.05
CA ILE A 377 49.57 -33.45 -17.69
C ILE A 377 49.25 -32.64 -18.95
N ASP A 378 48.22 -31.82 -18.85
CA ASP A 378 47.86 -30.80 -19.81
C ASP A 378 48.31 -29.43 -19.31
N VAL A 379 48.68 -28.54 -20.24
CA VAL A 379 49.21 -27.22 -19.93
C VAL A 379 48.54 -26.17 -20.81
N ALA A 380 48.00 -25.13 -20.18
CA ALA A 380 47.39 -24.00 -20.88
C ALA A 380 47.88 -22.67 -20.32
N LEU A 381 48.22 -21.75 -21.22
CA LEU A 381 48.43 -20.34 -20.91
C LEU A 381 47.09 -19.65 -20.86
N VAL A 382 46.87 -18.91 -19.78
CA VAL A 382 45.59 -18.30 -19.47
C VAL A 382 45.71 -16.81 -19.15
N ASP A 383 44.60 -16.10 -19.32
CA ASP A 383 44.43 -14.74 -18.82
C ASP A 383 44.07 -14.71 -17.33
N ASP A 384 43.72 -13.51 -16.82
CA ASP A 384 43.34 -13.28 -15.45
C ASP A 384 42.16 -14.15 -14.99
N ARG A 385 42.21 -14.51 -13.71
CA ARG A 385 41.17 -15.28 -13.02
C ARG A 385 39.86 -14.48 -12.98
N VAL A 386 38.80 -15.03 -13.58
CA VAL A 386 37.43 -14.53 -13.41
C VAL A 386 36.64 -15.51 -12.55
N LEU A 387 35.92 -15.03 -11.54
CA LEU A 387 35.02 -15.89 -10.76
C LEU A 387 33.84 -16.33 -11.64
N ALA A 388 33.68 -17.63 -11.84
CA ALA A 388 32.63 -18.22 -12.69
C ALA A 388 31.33 -18.42 -11.90
N GLN A 389 30.80 -17.32 -11.34
CA GLN A 389 29.59 -17.33 -10.52
C GLN A 389 28.40 -16.80 -11.32
N HIS A 390 27.37 -17.62 -11.50
CA HIS A 390 26.14 -17.21 -12.18
C HIS A 390 25.27 -16.38 -11.24
N TYR A 391 24.81 -15.23 -11.70
CA TYR A 391 23.86 -14.39 -10.96
C TYR A 391 22.49 -14.39 -11.61
N GLU A 392 21.46 -14.77 -10.86
CA GLU A 392 20.08 -14.54 -11.28
C GLU A 392 19.50 -13.30 -10.60
N LEU A 393 18.59 -12.66 -11.32
CA LEU A 393 17.72 -11.62 -10.79
C LEU A 393 16.47 -12.33 -10.26
N PRO A 394 16.38 -12.58 -8.94
CA PRO A 394 15.15 -13.16 -8.41
C PRO A 394 13.98 -12.20 -8.66
N PRO A 395 12.74 -12.71 -8.70
CA PRO A 395 11.58 -11.82 -8.64
C PRO A 395 11.69 -10.92 -7.41
N LEU A 396 11.34 -9.66 -7.58
CA LEU A 396 11.28 -8.74 -6.46
C LEU A 396 9.99 -9.05 -5.69
N VAL A 397 10.10 -9.98 -4.74
CA VAL A 397 8.98 -10.45 -3.92
C VAL A 397 8.54 -9.38 -2.93
N HIS A 398 7.30 -9.50 -2.45
CA HIS A 398 6.83 -8.70 -1.33
C HIS A 398 7.82 -8.77 -0.14
N GLY A 399 7.99 -7.64 0.56
CA GLY A 399 8.90 -7.49 1.68
C GLY A 399 10.35 -7.21 1.31
N ALA A 400 10.72 -7.20 0.01
CA ALA A 400 12.09 -6.87 -0.40
C ALA A 400 12.47 -5.45 0.07
N THR A 401 13.52 -5.34 0.90
CA THR A 401 14.03 -4.07 1.44
C THR A 401 15.27 -3.56 0.72
N ARG A 402 15.77 -4.30 -0.28
CA ARG A 402 16.90 -3.92 -1.11
C ARG A 402 16.54 -4.07 -2.56
N LEU A 403 16.94 -3.10 -3.36
CA LEU A 403 16.71 -3.10 -4.80
C LEU A 403 17.91 -2.51 -5.52
N ARG A 404 18.03 -2.84 -6.79
CA ARG A 404 19.08 -2.35 -7.68
C ARG A 404 18.44 -1.52 -8.78
N VAL A 405 19.01 -0.34 -9.05
CA VAL A 405 18.54 0.59 -10.08
C VAL A 405 19.57 0.65 -11.21
N HIS A 406 19.13 0.35 -12.43
CA HIS A 406 19.95 0.38 -13.64
C HIS A 406 19.28 1.18 -14.77
N PRO A 407 20.00 2.02 -15.53
CA PRO A 407 21.41 2.40 -15.36
C PRO A 407 21.67 3.15 -14.05
N ARG A 408 22.93 3.27 -13.62
CA ARG A 408 23.28 3.95 -12.37
C ARG A 408 22.91 5.45 -12.47
N PRO A 409 22.00 5.97 -11.63
CA PRO A 409 21.71 7.40 -11.62
C PRO A 409 22.90 8.18 -11.05
N GLN A 410 23.09 9.44 -11.48
CA GLN A 410 24.20 10.27 -10.95
C GLN A 410 23.98 10.68 -9.49
N LEU A 411 22.73 10.64 -9.04
CA LEU A 411 22.32 11.02 -7.70
C LEU A 411 21.42 9.93 -7.12
N VAL A 412 21.50 9.77 -5.81
CA VAL A 412 20.69 8.82 -5.06
C VAL A 412 19.25 9.33 -5.00
N PRO A 413 18.26 8.60 -5.53
CA PRO A 413 16.87 9.00 -5.38
C PRO A 413 16.44 8.87 -3.91
N GLU A 414 15.64 9.81 -3.43
CA GLU A 414 15.06 9.75 -2.07
C GLU A 414 13.84 8.82 -2.03
N ARG A 415 13.16 8.63 -3.17
CA ARG A 415 11.95 7.82 -3.31
C ARG A 415 11.90 7.13 -4.66
N ILE A 416 11.26 5.97 -4.71
CA ILE A 416 11.12 5.14 -5.90
C ILE A 416 9.74 4.47 -5.96
N ALA A 417 9.07 4.54 -7.11
CA ALA A 417 7.78 3.89 -7.33
C ALA A 417 7.96 2.57 -8.09
N VAL A 418 7.38 1.48 -7.62
CA VAL A 418 7.43 0.16 -8.26
C VAL A 418 6.01 -0.35 -8.51
N LEU A 419 5.76 -0.94 -9.68
CA LEU A 419 4.48 -1.58 -9.98
C LEU A 419 4.47 -3.00 -9.42
N THR A 420 3.63 -3.25 -8.42
CA THR A 420 3.39 -4.58 -7.86
C THR A 420 2.19 -5.25 -8.53
N SER A 421 1.96 -6.52 -8.17
CA SER A 421 0.86 -7.34 -8.67
C SER A 421 -0.52 -6.78 -8.35
N THR A 422 -0.60 -5.90 -7.35
CA THR A 422 -1.83 -5.27 -6.90
C THR A 422 -1.92 -3.82 -7.34
N THR A 423 -0.88 -3.01 -7.11
CA THR A 423 -0.90 -1.54 -7.34
C THR A 423 0.51 -0.96 -7.53
N TRP A 424 0.61 0.35 -7.79
CA TRP A 424 1.90 1.05 -7.66
C TRP A 424 2.18 1.36 -6.19
N GLU A 425 3.39 1.04 -5.75
CA GLU A 425 3.86 1.32 -4.40
C GLU A 425 5.04 2.30 -4.44
N LEU A 426 5.06 3.25 -3.50
CA LEU A 426 6.10 4.26 -3.39
C LEU A 426 6.92 4.03 -2.12
N ALA A 427 8.20 3.73 -2.28
CA ALA A 427 9.12 3.46 -1.17
C ALA A 427 10.14 4.59 -1.04
N SER A 428 10.41 5.01 0.20
CA SER A 428 11.59 5.84 0.49
C SER A 428 12.84 4.97 0.41
N CYS A 429 13.92 5.53 -0.14
CA CYS A 429 15.16 4.81 -0.34
C CYS A 429 16.39 5.67 -0.04
N SER A 430 17.48 4.98 0.30
CA SER A 430 18.80 5.56 0.49
C SER A 430 19.84 4.67 -0.17
N LEU A 431 21.06 5.17 -0.33
CA LEU A 431 22.18 4.34 -0.79
C LEU A 431 22.40 3.21 0.21
N ASP A 432 22.44 1.97 -0.27
CA ASP A 432 22.78 0.84 0.60
C ASP A 432 24.26 0.91 0.99
N GLY A 433 24.59 0.58 2.24
CA GLY A 433 25.98 0.64 2.72
C GLY A 433 26.94 -0.33 2.03
N SER A 434 26.42 -1.30 1.28
CA SER A 434 27.20 -2.22 0.45
C SER A 434 27.29 -1.80 -1.03
N ASP A 435 26.71 -0.66 -1.41
CA ASP A 435 26.87 -0.11 -2.76
C ASP A 435 28.31 0.34 -3.01
N THR A 436 28.81 0.09 -4.22
CA THR A 436 30.10 0.63 -4.68
C THR A 436 29.90 1.46 -5.95
N PRO A 437 30.53 2.64 -6.08
CA PRO A 437 30.38 3.50 -7.26
C PRO A 437 30.78 2.85 -8.59
N THR A 438 31.62 1.82 -8.52
CA THR A 438 32.10 1.04 -9.67
C THR A 438 31.23 -0.18 -9.99
N ASP A 439 30.11 -0.39 -9.27
CA ASP A 439 29.21 -1.50 -9.52
C ASP A 439 28.50 -1.32 -10.87
N VAL A 440 28.89 -2.17 -11.80
CA VAL A 440 28.34 -2.29 -13.16
C VAL A 440 26.86 -2.65 -13.17
N GLY A 441 26.36 -3.33 -12.13
CA GLY A 441 24.95 -3.69 -12.00
C GLY A 441 24.04 -2.51 -11.65
N GLY A 442 24.59 -1.32 -11.40
CA GLY A 442 23.82 -0.11 -11.11
C GLY A 442 24.00 0.41 -9.70
N MET A 443 22.99 1.11 -9.18
CA MET A 443 22.98 1.61 -7.80
C MET A 443 22.18 0.68 -6.91
N LEU A 444 22.79 0.20 -5.83
CA LEU A 444 22.10 -0.55 -4.79
C LEU A 444 21.45 0.42 -3.80
N LEU A 445 20.14 0.29 -3.64
CA LEU A 445 19.35 1.10 -2.73
C LEU A 445 18.77 0.24 -1.62
N ALA A 446 18.84 0.77 -0.41
CA ALA A 446 18.10 0.27 0.74
C ALA A 446 16.76 1.00 0.83
N LEU A 447 15.67 0.25 0.96
CA LEU A 447 14.34 0.79 1.21
C LEU A 447 14.09 0.90 2.72
N THR A 448 13.41 1.95 3.13
CA THR A 448 12.96 2.11 4.52
C THR A 448 11.91 1.05 4.91
N SER A 449 11.05 0.67 3.96
CA SER A 449 10.03 -0.38 4.11
C SER A 449 9.93 -1.17 2.81
N GLY A 450 9.79 -2.50 2.91
CA GLY A 450 9.60 -3.35 1.74
C GLY A 450 8.23 -3.20 1.09
N PHE A 451 8.10 -3.68 -0.15
CA PHE A 451 6.84 -3.65 -0.90
C PHE A 451 5.80 -4.62 -0.32
N THR A 452 4.52 -4.35 -0.49
CA THR A 452 3.41 -5.19 0.00
C THR A 452 2.97 -6.26 -1.00
N GLY A 453 3.16 -6.03 -2.30
CA GLY A 453 2.95 -7.00 -3.37
C GLY A 453 4.24 -7.41 -4.09
N ASP A 454 4.16 -8.47 -4.89
CA ASP A 454 5.26 -8.89 -5.76
C ASP A 454 5.40 -7.92 -6.94
N ALA A 455 6.59 -7.43 -7.24
CA ALA A 455 6.79 -6.49 -8.35
C ALA A 455 6.58 -7.20 -9.70
N VAL A 456 5.74 -6.61 -10.57
CA VAL A 456 5.39 -7.18 -11.87
C VAL A 456 6.14 -6.52 -13.03
N ALA A 457 6.39 -5.21 -12.95
CA ALA A 457 7.08 -4.48 -14.03
C ALA A 457 8.22 -3.62 -13.50
N ALA A 458 9.34 -3.67 -14.24
CA ALA A 458 10.62 -3.11 -13.84
C ALA A 458 10.87 -1.60 -14.11
N PRO A 459 10.05 -0.75 -14.77
CA PRO A 459 10.40 0.66 -14.88
C PRO A 459 9.93 1.42 -13.64
N ALA A 460 10.77 1.44 -12.61
CA ALA A 460 10.55 2.31 -11.47
C ALA A 460 10.96 3.74 -11.84
N THR A 461 10.05 4.70 -11.64
CA THR A 461 10.23 6.03 -12.21
C THR A 461 10.53 7.03 -11.11
N SER A 462 11.65 7.74 -11.23
CA SER A 462 12.10 8.71 -10.23
C SER A 462 11.70 10.16 -10.53
N ASN A 463 11.15 10.45 -11.72
CA ASN A 463 10.56 11.75 -12.07
C ASN A 463 9.09 11.85 -11.62
N LEU A 464 8.84 11.59 -10.33
CA LEU A 464 7.52 11.70 -9.72
C LEU A 464 7.27 13.12 -9.21
N VAL A 465 6.07 13.62 -9.47
CA VAL A 465 5.61 14.92 -9.02
C VAL A 465 4.37 14.71 -8.17
N ALA A 466 4.38 15.26 -6.95
CA ALA A 466 3.24 15.21 -6.05
C ALA A 466 2.13 16.11 -6.58
N ILE A 467 0.92 15.57 -6.64
CA ILE A 467 -0.28 16.29 -7.05
C ILE A 467 -1.35 16.22 -5.97
N GLN A 468 -2.17 17.25 -5.94
CA GLN A 468 -3.30 17.38 -5.03
C GLN A 468 -4.53 17.81 -5.80
N HIS A 469 -5.67 17.23 -5.47
CA HIS A 469 -6.95 17.51 -6.13
C HIS A 469 -7.43 18.93 -5.86
N GLY A 470 -8.14 19.48 -6.84
CA GLY A 470 -8.66 20.84 -6.81
C GLY A 470 -7.73 21.87 -7.46
N THR A 471 -8.25 23.08 -7.57
CA THR A 471 -7.55 24.22 -8.18
C THR A 471 -7.51 25.40 -7.23
N THR A 472 -6.40 26.11 -7.24
CA THR A 472 -6.22 27.32 -6.46
C THR A 472 -6.95 28.48 -7.14
N LYS A 473 -7.80 29.16 -6.37
CA LYS A 473 -8.51 30.39 -6.76
C LYS A 473 -8.08 31.54 -5.87
N SER A 474 -8.10 32.75 -6.42
CA SER A 474 -7.94 33.98 -5.66
C SER A 474 -8.94 35.02 -6.16
N ALA A 475 -9.59 35.71 -5.23
CA ALA A 475 -10.55 36.76 -5.53
C ALA A 475 -10.63 37.80 -4.40
N PRO A 476 -10.98 39.06 -4.72
CA PRO A 476 -11.35 40.04 -3.71
C PRO A 476 -12.68 39.65 -3.04
N LEU A 477 -12.81 39.94 -1.74
CA LEU A 477 -14.04 39.71 -0.97
C LEU A 477 -14.68 41.03 -0.56
N ALA A 478 -16.01 41.11 -0.67
CA ALA A 478 -16.79 42.22 -0.13
C ALA A 478 -17.18 41.92 1.31
N VAL A 479 -17.00 42.89 2.21
CA VAL A 479 -17.47 42.80 3.60
C VAL A 479 -18.78 43.54 3.78
N ALA A 480 -19.76 42.84 4.35
CA ALA A 480 -21.02 43.40 4.81
C ALA A 480 -21.20 43.08 6.30
N ALA A 481 -21.42 44.12 7.12
CA ALA A 481 -21.63 44.00 8.57
C ALA A 481 -20.55 43.16 9.30
N GLY A 482 -19.28 43.35 8.95
CA GLY A 482 -18.15 42.62 9.57
C GLY A 482 -17.98 41.16 9.10
N SER A 483 -18.76 40.73 8.11
CA SER A 483 -18.69 39.39 7.53
C SER A 483 -18.41 39.40 6.02
N ALA A 484 -17.78 38.34 5.52
CA ALA A 484 -17.57 38.13 4.07
C ALA A 484 -17.93 36.69 3.68
N ILE A 485 -18.32 36.48 2.42
CA ILE A 485 -18.67 35.16 1.90
C ILE A 485 -17.61 34.71 0.90
N VAL A 486 -17.06 33.51 1.11
CA VAL A 486 -16.16 32.87 0.16
C VAL A 486 -16.98 32.02 -0.84
N PRO A 487 -16.84 32.23 -2.16
CA PRO A 487 -17.59 31.48 -3.15
C PRO A 487 -17.20 29.98 -3.21
N GLY A 488 -18.20 29.12 -3.05
CA GLY A 488 -18.10 27.67 -3.20
C GLY A 488 -17.51 26.93 -1.98
N PRO A 489 -17.49 25.59 -2.01
CA PRO A 489 -16.90 24.81 -0.94
C PRO A 489 -15.38 25.02 -0.95
N VAL A 490 -14.82 25.28 0.23
CA VAL A 490 -13.38 25.40 0.39
C VAL A 490 -12.80 24.02 0.68
N THR A 491 -11.78 23.64 -0.09
CA THR A 491 -11.09 22.37 0.10
C THR A 491 -10.08 22.50 1.24
N GLY A 492 -10.16 21.61 2.23
CA GLY A 492 -9.13 21.41 3.24
C GLY A 492 -8.07 20.39 2.81
N ASP A 493 -6.99 20.36 3.57
CA ASP A 493 -5.94 19.36 3.50
C ASP A 493 -5.80 18.66 4.86
N VAL A 494 -5.32 17.41 4.86
CA VAL A 494 -5.07 16.64 6.08
C VAL A 494 -3.57 16.53 6.27
N ASP A 495 -3.10 17.04 7.40
CA ASP A 495 -1.68 16.94 7.74
C ASP A 495 -1.29 15.53 8.22
N ALA A 496 0.01 15.32 8.44
CA ALA A 496 0.53 14.04 8.94
C ALA A 496 -0.02 13.66 10.33
N ALA A 497 -0.51 14.64 11.09
CA ALA A 497 -1.17 14.45 12.38
C ALA A 497 -2.70 14.29 12.24
N GLY A 498 -3.22 14.08 11.02
CA GLY A 498 -4.64 13.88 10.75
C GLY A 498 -5.53 15.09 11.03
N THR A 499 -4.92 16.27 11.22
CA THR A 499 -5.64 17.51 11.47
C THR A 499 -6.00 18.18 10.15
N VAL A 500 -7.24 18.62 10.03
CA VAL A 500 -7.72 19.34 8.85
C VAL A 500 -7.24 20.78 8.91
N THR A 501 -6.52 21.19 7.88
CA THR A 501 -6.13 22.58 7.66
C THR A 501 -6.92 23.13 6.48
N ASP A 502 -7.60 24.26 6.69
CA ASP A 502 -8.27 24.95 5.59
C ASP A 502 -7.20 25.52 4.64
N SER A 503 -7.41 25.39 3.32
CA SER A 503 -6.55 26.01 2.32
C SER A 503 -6.75 27.53 2.21
N LEU A 504 -7.73 28.07 2.91
CA LEU A 504 -8.05 29.50 2.93
C LEU A 504 -6.92 30.34 3.53
N VAL A 505 -6.48 31.33 2.76
CA VAL A 505 -5.58 32.40 3.19
C VAL A 505 -6.27 33.73 2.95
N VAL A 506 -6.54 34.47 4.02
CA VAL A 506 -7.16 35.81 3.97
C VAL A 506 -6.12 36.88 4.24
N ARG A 507 -6.12 37.93 3.40
CA ARG A 507 -5.30 39.13 3.60
C ARG A 507 -6.17 40.38 3.59
N VAL A 508 -5.95 41.27 4.54
CA VAL A 508 -6.58 42.59 4.64
C VAL A 508 -5.50 43.65 4.48
N ALA A 509 -5.64 44.51 3.46
CA ALA A 509 -4.61 45.49 3.07
C ALA A 509 -3.20 44.87 2.93
N GLY A 510 -3.13 43.62 2.45
CA GLY A 510 -1.88 42.85 2.28
C GLY A 510 -1.40 42.07 3.51
N VAL A 511 -1.93 42.36 4.71
CA VAL A 511 -1.59 41.66 5.96
C VAL A 511 -2.38 40.36 6.09
N ARG A 512 -1.70 39.24 6.33
CA ARG A 512 -2.35 37.95 6.59
C ARG A 512 -3.08 38.00 7.92
N PHE A 513 -4.35 37.59 7.92
CA PHE A 513 -5.08 37.32 9.15
C PHE A 513 -5.05 35.82 9.44
N ASP A 514 -5.07 35.45 10.72
CA ASP A 514 -5.06 34.05 11.15
C ASP A 514 -6.47 33.58 11.54
N GLU A 515 -6.80 32.35 11.18
CA GLU A 515 -8.08 31.75 11.52
C GLU A 515 -8.10 31.28 12.97
N VAL A 516 -9.16 31.64 13.71
CA VAL A 516 -9.37 31.22 15.11
C VAL A 516 -10.72 30.52 15.31
N PRO A 517 -10.82 29.61 16.30
CA PRO A 517 -12.09 28.97 16.67
C PRO A 517 -13.15 29.95 17.19
N THR A 518 -12.73 31.03 17.82
CA THR A 518 -13.61 32.09 18.31
C THR A 518 -12.85 33.41 18.40
N LEU A 519 -13.55 34.50 18.11
CA LEU A 519 -13.06 35.86 18.31
C LEU A 519 -13.13 36.29 19.79
N TYR A 520 -13.93 35.60 20.60
CA TYR A 520 -14.06 35.90 22.02
C TYR A 520 -12.71 35.76 22.74
N GLY A 521 -12.37 36.75 23.56
CA GLY A 521 -11.10 36.80 24.30
C GLY A 521 -9.87 37.19 23.47
N ARG A 522 -10.04 37.58 22.19
CA ARG A 522 -8.97 38.09 21.32
C ARG A 522 -8.76 39.57 21.53
N GLY A 523 -7.52 40.03 21.34
CA GLY A 523 -7.17 41.45 21.49
C GLY A 523 -7.78 42.31 20.37
N SER A 524 -8.13 43.56 20.66
CA SER A 524 -8.76 44.51 19.72
C SER A 524 -7.98 44.80 18.43
N SER A 525 -6.67 44.55 18.42
CA SER A 525 -5.78 44.72 17.26
C SER A 525 -5.22 43.41 16.73
N GLU A 526 -5.67 42.26 17.24
CA GLU A 526 -5.19 40.94 16.80
C GLU A 526 -5.75 40.64 15.40
N PRO A 527 -4.90 40.40 14.37
CA PRO A 527 -5.34 40.20 12.99
C PRO A 527 -5.91 38.80 12.80
N VAL A 528 -7.11 38.57 13.32
CA VAL A 528 -7.77 37.26 13.32
C VAL A 528 -9.14 37.30 12.66
N TYR A 529 -9.57 36.16 12.11
CA TYR A 529 -10.93 35.93 11.65
C TYR A 529 -11.44 34.58 12.13
N SER A 530 -12.75 34.39 12.13
CA SER A 530 -13.38 33.08 12.36
C SER A 530 -14.19 32.67 11.13
N THR A 531 -14.30 31.36 10.91
CA THR A 531 -15.05 30.77 9.81
C THR A 531 -16.30 30.08 10.32
N LYS A 532 -17.37 30.14 9.52
CA LYS A 532 -18.61 29.39 9.74
C LYS A 532 -19.16 28.92 8.41
N ILE A 533 -19.58 27.66 8.33
CA ILE A 533 -20.26 27.13 7.14
C ILE A 533 -21.76 27.42 7.29
N ALA A 534 -22.33 28.20 6.37
CA ALA A 534 -23.76 28.48 6.31
C ALA A 534 -24.56 27.28 5.78
N ALA A 535 -25.89 27.29 5.98
CA ALA A 535 -26.81 26.18 5.65
C ALA A 535 -26.69 25.70 4.19
N ASP A 536 -26.42 26.62 3.27
CA ASP A 536 -26.21 26.39 1.83
C ASP A 536 -24.82 25.85 1.47
N GLY A 537 -23.94 25.66 2.45
CA GLY A 537 -22.57 25.17 2.27
C GLY A 537 -21.56 26.27 1.93
N THR A 538 -21.97 27.55 1.95
CA THR A 538 -21.03 28.67 1.76
C THR A 538 -20.21 28.92 3.02
N LEU A 539 -18.94 29.30 2.85
CA LEU A 539 -18.07 29.66 3.96
C LEU A 539 -18.22 31.16 4.26
N VAL A 540 -18.69 31.47 5.45
CA VAL A 540 -18.85 32.83 5.97
C VAL A 540 -17.69 33.13 6.91
N LEU A 541 -16.98 34.20 6.61
CA LEU A 541 -15.93 34.78 7.44
C LEU A 541 -16.53 35.83 8.36
N ALA A 542 -16.18 35.80 9.63
CA ALA A 542 -16.46 36.87 10.59
C ALA A 542 -15.14 37.47 11.06
N PHE A 543 -15.00 38.78 10.87
CA PHE A 543 -13.85 39.56 11.34
C PHE A 543 -14.14 40.18 12.70
N GLY A 544 -13.08 40.71 13.34
CA GLY A 544 -13.21 41.42 14.61
C GLY A 544 -14.02 42.71 14.49
N ASP A 545 -14.64 43.09 15.59
CA ASP A 545 -15.41 44.32 15.77
C ASP A 545 -14.58 45.48 16.35
N GLY A 546 -13.30 45.25 16.65
CA GLY A 546 -12.40 46.22 17.27
C GLY A 546 -12.38 46.12 18.80
N GLU A 547 -13.18 45.26 19.41
CA GLU A 547 -13.05 44.83 20.80
C GLU A 547 -12.48 43.40 20.86
N HIS A 548 -13.06 42.50 20.06
CA HIS A 548 -12.73 41.09 19.97
C HIS A 548 -12.10 40.77 18.61
N GLY A 549 -10.83 41.14 18.44
CA GLY A 549 -10.11 41.04 17.16
C GLY A 549 -10.13 42.34 16.35
N ALA A 550 -9.22 42.42 15.37
CA ALA A 550 -9.06 43.60 14.53
C ALA A 550 -10.21 43.78 13.51
N LEU A 551 -10.65 45.03 13.37
CA LEU A 551 -11.54 45.47 12.29
C LEU A 551 -10.85 45.33 10.92
N PRO A 552 -11.54 44.79 9.89
CA PRO A 552 -10.96 44.60 8.57
C PRO A 552 -10.93 45.93 7.80
N ARG A 553 -9.85 46.70 7.94
CA ARG A 553 -9.67 48.00 7.26
C ARG A 553 -8.88 47.84 5.96
N GLY A 554 -9.51 48.16 4.83
CA GLY A 554 -8.89 48.15 3.49
C GLY A 554 -9.37 46.99 2.63
N ASP A 555 -8.69 46.78 1.49
CA ASP A 555 -9.07 45.75 0.53
C ASP A 555 -8.80 44.35 1.07
N ILE A 556 -9.74 43.44 0.84
CA ILE A 556 -9.68 42.07 1.35
C ILE A 556 -9.54 41.11 0.18
N THR A 557 -8.49 40.31 0.20
CA THR A 557 -8.22 39.29 -0.80
C THR A 557 -8.17 37.93 -0.13
N ALA A 558 -8.88 36.95 -0.70
CA ALA A 558 -8.81 35.57 -0.28
C ALA A 558 -8.18 34.71 -1.37
N GLN A 559 -7.43 33.71 -0.94
CA GLN A 559 -6.93 32.62 -1.77
C GLN A 559 -7.39 31.31 -1.15
N TRP A 560 -8.00 30.43 -1.94
CA TRP A 560 -8.54 29.17 -1.45
C TRP A 560 -8.55 28.12 -2.55
N ARG A 561 -8.66 26.85 -2.19
CA ARG A 561 -8.79 25.76 -3.15
C ARG A 561 -10.25 25.39 -3.35
N VAL A 562 -10.61 25.12 -4.60
CA VAL A 562 -11.92 24.59 -4.99
C VAL A 562 -11.76 23.21 -5.59
N GLY A 563 -12.55 22.27 -5.11
CA GLY A 563 -12.47 20.85 -5.44
C GLY A 563 -12.53 20.01 -4.16
N GLY A 564 -11.72 18.96 -4.10
CA GLY A 564 -11.73 18.00 -3.02
C GLY A 564 -12.93 17.07 -3.03
N GLY A 565 -13.01 16.23 -2.01
CA GLY A 565 -14.04 15.21 -1.91
C GLY A 565 -13.67 13.91 -2.63
N LEU A 566 -14.54 12.92 -2.47
CA LEU A 566 -14.33 11.57 -3.01
C LEU A 566 -14.22 11.55 -4.54
N ALA A 567 -14.80 12.53 -5.22
CA ALA A 567 -14.65 12.72 -6.66
C ALA A 567 -13.17 12.90 -7.11
N GLY A 568 -12.30 13.34 -6.20
CA GLY A 568 -10.86 13.45 -6.44
C GLY A 568 -10.10 12.13 -6.40
N GLU A 569 -10.72 11.04 -5.94
CA GLU A 569 -10.10 9.70 -5.96
C GLU A 569 -10.30 9.03 -7.30
N VAL A 570 -9.23 9.09 -8.07
CA VAL A 570 -9.15 8.62 -9.43
C VAL A 570 -7.96 7.67 -9.55
N ASP A 571 -8.12 6.61 -10.33
CA ASP A 571 -7.03 5.75 -10.76
C ASP A 571 -6.00 6.59 -11.53
N GLY A 572 -4.74 6.54 -11.11
CA GLY A 572 -3.65 7.35 -11.65
C GLY A 572 -3.52 7.29 -13.17
N PRO A 573 -3.66 6.12 -13.83
CA PRO A 573 -3.63 6.07 -15.30
C PRO A 573 -4.67 6.96 -16.00
N LEU A 574 -5.76 7.34 -15.34
CA LEU A 574 -6.76 8.28 -15.87
C LEU A 574 -6.26 9.73 -15.82
N ILE A 575 -5.25 10.04 -15.01
CA ILE A 575 -4.61 11.37 -14.94
C ILE A 575 -3.51 11.42 -15.99
N ASP A 576 -3.86 11.85 -17.20
CA ASP A 576 -2.96 11.80 -18.37
C ASP A 576 -2.75 13.15 -19.07
N THR A 577 -3.51 14.17 -18.67
CA THR A 577 -3.59 15.44 -19.39
C THR A 577 -2.91 16.55 -18.61
N LEU A 578 -1.89 17.16 -19.19
CA LEU A 578 -1.25 18.38 -18.67
C LEU A 578 -2.05 19.60 -19.15
N LEU A 579 -2.60 20.38 -18.23
CA LEU A 579 -3.34 21.60 -18.56
C LEU A 579 -2.35 22.75 -18.74
N GLY A 580 -1.99 22.99 -20.00
CA GLY A 580 -0.95 23.96 -20.40
C GLY A 580 0.28 23.25 -20.95
N SER A 581 1.45 23.85 -20.78
CA SER A 581 2.72 23.22 -21.16
C SER A 581 3.83 23.58 -20.18
N VAL A 582 4.68 22.60 -19.86
CA VAL A 582 5.93 22.81 -19.14
C VAL A 582 7.06 22.50 -20.11
N ARG A 583 7.91 23.48 -20.40
CA ARG A 583 9.00 23.32 -21.36
C ARG A 583 9.90 22.14 -20.97
N GLY A 584 10.09 21.18 -21.86
CA GLY A 584 10.92 20.00 -21.63
C GLY A 584 10.19 18.81 -21.00
N VAL A 585 8.89 18.94 -20.69
CA VAL A 585 8.01 17.81 -20.32
C VAL A 585 7.22 17.39 -21.56
N ARG A 586 7.38 16.13 -21.96
CA ARG A 586 6.77 15.55 -23.15
C ARG A 586 5.39 14.95 -22.87
N LYS A 587 5.29 14.19 -21.78
CA LYS A 587 4.09 13.44 -21.41
C LYS A 587 4.00 13.32 -19.90
N ILE A 588 2.78 13.24 -19.37
CA ILE A 588 2.53 12.86 -17.99
C ILE A 588 1.70 11.56 -17.94
N ALA A 589 1.80 10.85 -16.82
CA ALA A 589 0.91 9.73 -16.51
C ALA A 589 0.80 9.60 -14.99
N GLY A 590 -0.41 9.55 -14.44
CA GLY A 590 -0.59 9.31 -13.01
C GLY A 590 -0.14 7.92 -12.58
N VAL A 591 0.27 7.84 -11.31
CA VAL A 591 0.87 6.67 -10.69
C VAL A 591 0.07 6.32 -9.44
N GLY A 592 -0.27 5.04 -9.29
CA GLY A 592 -1.12 4.56 -8.20
C GLY A 592 -2.55 5.09 -8.28
N ALA A 593 -3.30 5.05 -7.19
CA ALA A 593 -4.55 5.78 -7.06
C ALA A 593 -4.29 7.11 -6.34
N THR A 594 -5.14 8.10 -6.59
CA THR A 594 -5.21 9.28 -5.71
C THR A 594 -6.09 8.95 -4.50
N THR A 595 -5.68 9.39 -3.33
CA THR A 595 -6.17 8.88 -2.04
C THR A 595 -6.22 9.95 -0.97
N GLY A 596 -6.88 9.69 0.16
CA GLY A 596 -6.97 10.62 1.29
C GLY A 596 -8.08 11.67 1.12
N ALA A 597 -8.92 11.53 0.09
CA ALA A 597 -10.02 12.45 -0.13
C ALA A 597 -11.19 12.11 0.79
N ALA A 598 -11.90 13.15 1.22
CA ALA A 598 -13.11 13.01 2.02
C ALA A 598 -14.13 14.05 1.60
N ASP A 599 -15.39 13.63 1.45
CA ASP A 599 -16.48 14.57 1.30
C ASP A 599 -16.77 15.29 2.63
N GLN A 600 -17.47 16.42 2.51
CA GLN A 600 -17.96 17.17 3.65
C GLN A 600 -18.84 16.25 4.53
N GLU A 601 -18.77 16.44 5.84
CA GLU A 601 -19.66 15.75 6.79
C GLU A 601 -21.13 15.83 6.36
N ASP A 602 -21.82 14.69 6.44
CA ASP A 602 -23.27 14.58 6.26
C ASP A 602 -24.00 14.64 7.62
N GLN A 603 -25.33 14.57 7.62
CA GLN A 603 -26.15 14.62 8.84
C GLN A 603 -25.79 13.56 9.86
N LEU A 604 -25.67 12.31 9.42
CA LEU A 604 -25.44 11.17 10.30
C LEU A 604 -24.05 11.28 10.96
N ARG A 605 -23.03 11.58 10.16
CA ARG A 605 -21.66 11.71 10.60
C ARG A 605 -21.48 12.92 11.51
N MET A 606 -22.10 14.05 11.19
CA MET A 606 -22.05 15.25 12.02
C MET A 606 -22.68 15.00 13.41
N ARG A 607 -23.81 14.27 13.49
CA ARG A 607 -24.41 13.83 14.77
C ARG A 607 -23.43 12.99 15.59
N ARG A 608 -22.82 11.97 14.96
CA ARG A 608 -21.86 11.07 15.61
C ARG A 608 -20.61 11.81 16.08
N ALA A 609 -20.00 12.63 15.22
CA ALA A 609 -18.80 13.41 15.49
C ALA A 609 -19.02 14.46 16.58
N ALA A 610 -20.15 15.17 16.57
CA ALA A 610 -20.49 16.14 17.62
C ALA A 610 -20.69 15.45 18.98
N ALA A 611 -21.38 14.31 19.02
CA ALA A 611 -21.57 13.53 20.25
C ALA A 611 -20.24 12.95 20.78
N ALA A 612 -19.39 12.48 19.87
CA ALA A 612 -18.04 11.99 20.15
C ALA A 612 -17.16 13.07 20.81
N ARG A 613 -17.18 14.29 20.25
CA ARG A 613 -16.37 15.40 20.74
C ARG A 613 -16.70 15.81 22.18
N ILE A 614 -17.98 15.80 22.55
CA ILE A 614 -18.41 16.11 23.94
C ILE A 614 -17.96 15.02 24.92
N ARG A 615 -18.03 13.75 24.51
CA ARG A 615 -17.65 12.61 25.35
C ARG A 615 -16.14 12.58 25.61
N ALA A 616 -15.34 12.80 24.56
CA ALA A 616 -13.89 12.72 24.64
C ALA A 616 -13.21 14.02 25.14
N LEU A 617 -13.86 15.19 25.04
CA LEU A 617 -13.24 16.49 25.39
C LEU A 617 -11.84 16.69 24.78
N ASP A 618 -11.66 16.22 23.54
CA ASP A 618 -10.40 16.25 22.77
C ASP A 618 -9.24 15.46 23.40
N ARG A 619 -9.54 14.47 24.27
CA ARG A 619 -8.57 13.55 24.88
C ARG A 619 -9.06 12.10 24.82
N ALA A 620 -8.20 11.19 24.43
CA ALA A 620 -8.52 9.77 24.35
C ALA A 620 -8.08 9.04 25.63
N VAL A 621 -9.03 8.71 26.51
CA VAL A 621 -8.78 7.97 27.76
C VAL A 621 -9.42 6.58 27.73
N SER A 622 -10.67 6.52 27.27
CA SER A 622 -11.46 5.30 27.14
C SER A 622 -11.40 4.69 25.74
N LEU A 623 -11.83 3.43 25.60
CA LEU A 623 -12.03 2.81 24.28
C LEU A 623 -13.08 3.56 23.45
N GLY A 624 -14.13 4.06 24.11
CA GLY A 624 -15.14 4.90 23.47
C GLY A 624 -14.52 6.16 22.89
N ASP A 625 -13.67 6.84 23.66
CA ASP A 625 -13.03 8.10 23.26
C ASP A 625 -12.13 7.90 22.04
N LEU A 626 -11.39 6.78 21.96
CA LEU A 626 -10.57 6.45 20.80
C LEU A 626 -11.41 6.28 19.53
N ALA A 627 -12.50 5.51 19.61
CA ALA A 627 -13.41 5.35 18.49
C ALA A 627 -14.09 6.68 18.12
N ASP A 628 -14.54 7.43 19.11
CA ASP A 628 -15.21 8.72 18.94
C ASP A 628 -14.30 9.77 18.29
N LEU A 629 -13.05 9.91 18.75
CA LEU A 629 -12.09 10.82 18.15
C LEU A 629 -11.71 10.38 16.73
N ALA A 630 -11.60 9.07 16.47
CA ALA A 630 -11.35 8.59 15.11
C ALA A 630 -12.44 9.03 14.11
N LEU A 631 -13.72 9.09 14.52
CA LEU A 631 -14.81 9.57 13.65
C LEU A 631 -14.65 11.04 13.23
N THR A 632 -13.91 11.83 14.00
CA THR A 632 -13.65 13.25 13.70
C THR A 632 -12.60 13.45 12.62
N VAL A 633 -11.80 12.42 12.30
CA VAL A 633 -10.82 12.46 11.20
C VAL A 633 -11.57 12.39 9.86
N PRO A 634 -11.34 13.31 8.90
CA PRO A 634 -12.00 13.27 7.60
C PRO A 634 -11.85 11.92 6.89
N GLY A 635 -12.91 11.50 6.20
CA GLY A 635 -12.93 10.23 5.47
C GLY A 635 -13.31 9.03 6.33
N THR A 636 -13.16 9.10 7.65
CA THR A 636 -13.58 8.02 8.57
C THR A 636 -15.10 7.95 8.70
N SER A 637 -15.67 6.79 8.36
CA SER A 637 -17.10 6.52 8.42
C SER A 637 -17.51 5.69 9.63
N HIS A 638 -16.71 4.68 9.95
CA HIS A 638 -16.93 3.79 11.09
C HIS A 638 -15.61 3.59 11.82
N SER A 639 -15.68 3.42 13.13
CA SER A 639 -14.52 3.13 13.96
C SER A 639 -14.93 2.32 15.19
N ALA A 640 -14.06 1.42 15.61
CA ALA A 640 -14.23 0.64 16.83
C ALA A 640 -12.88 0.42 17.50
N ALA A 641 -12.83 0.59 18.82
CA ALA A 641 -11.64 0.32 19.61
C ALA A 641 -11.89 -0.81 20.62
N TRP A 642 -10.88 -1.65 20.84
CA TRP A 642 -10.95 -2.73 21.82
C TRP A 642 -9.59 -3.12 22.35
N ARG A 643 -9.58 -3.89 23.45
CA ARG A 643 -8.40 -4.62 23.92
C ARG A 643 -8.57 -6.11 23.64
N GLY A 644 -7.50 -6.77 23.23
CA GLY A 644 -7.46 -8.22 23.03
C GLY A 644 -6.87 -8.62 21.70
N ALA A 645 -7.45 -9.64 21.08
CA ALA A 645 -6.98 -10.17 19.81
C ALA A 645 -7.18 -9.16 18.66
N GLY A 646 -6.09 -8.87 17.94
CA GLY A 646 -6.12 -8.06 16.72
C GLY A 646 -6.50 -8.87 15.48
N PRO A 647 -6.80 -8.20 14.34
CA PRO A 647 -6.98 -8.90 13.07
C PRO A 647 -5.69 -9.64 12.65
N PRO A 648 -5.79 -10.75 11.89
CA PRO A 648 -4.63 -11.42 11.32
C PRO A 648 -3.73 -10.45 10.55
N GLY A 649 -2.42 -10.48 10.80
CA GLY A 649 -1.46 -9.56 10.18
C GLY A 649 -1.26 -8.22 10.91
N CYS A 650 -1.88 -8.03 12.09
CA CYS A 650 -1.66 -6.81 12.89
C CYS A 650 -0.21 -6.71 13.42
N PRO A 651 0.44 -5.53 13.37
CA PRO A 651 1.86 -5.35 13.76
C PRO A 651 2.21 -5.75 15.19
N CYS A 652 1.28 -5.70 16.15
CA CYS A 652 1.52 -6.09 17.54
C CYS A 652 1.49 -7.60 17.83
N GLY A 653 1.36 -8.46 16.81
CA GLY A 653 1.30 -9.91 17.02
C GLY A 653 -0.01 -10.39 17.68
N GLY A 654 -1.06 -9.58 17.63
CA GLY A 654 -2.42 -9.99 18.00
C GLY A 654 -2.77 -9.88 19.47
N LEU A 655 -2.01 -9.18 20.32
CA LEU A 655 -2.45 -8.84 21.69
C LEU A 655 -2.15 -7.37 21.97
N GLY A 656 -3.20 -6.55 22.12
CA GLY A 656 -3.00 -5.14 22.41
C GLY A 656 -4.27 -4.30 22.45
N LEU A 657 -4.07 -2.97 22.47
CA LEU A 657 -5.11 -1.99 22.23
C LEU A 657 -5.19 -1.75 20.72
N HIS A 658 -6.38 -1.93 20.16
CA HIS A 658 -6.64 -1.80 18.74
C HIS A 658 -7.69 -0.73 18.46
N LEU A 659 -7.52 -0.05 17.34
CA LEU A 659 -8.56 0.75 16.70
C LEU A 659 -8.68 0.27 15.25
N ALA A 660 -9.86 -0.17 14.85
CA ALA A 660 -10.18 -0.40 13.44
C ALA A 660 -11.08 0.73 12.94
N PHE A 661 -10.89 1.15 11.70
CA PHE A 661 -11.80 2.09 11.06
C PHE A 661 -12.03 1.77 9.59
N LEU A 662 -13.13 2.28 9.06
CA LEU A 662 -13.52 2.22 7.65
C LEU A 662 -13.66 3.64 7.11
N ARG A 663 -13.61 3.75 5.79
CA ARG A 663 -13.91 4.96 5.04
C ARG A 663 -15.18 4.80 4.21
N THR A 664 -15.89 5.88 3.94
CA THR A 664 -17.02 5.88 2.98
C THR A 664 -16.52 6.23 1.59
N THR A 665 -17.02 5.49 0.60
CA THR A 665 -16.87 5.79 -0.84
C THR A 665 -18.25 5.92 -1.47
N GLU A 666 -18.33 6.43 -2.70
CA GLU A 666 -19.58 6.42 -3.48
C GLU A 666 -20.20 5.01 -3.60
N THR A 667 -19.36 3.96 -3.50
CA THR A 667 -19.76 2.55 -3.59
C THR A 667 -20.01 1.86 -2.23
N GLY A 668 -20.00 2.59 -1.12
CA GLY A 668 -20.16 2.06 0.24
C GLY A 668 -18.90 2.13 1.10
N ALA A 669 -18.87 1.40 2.21
CA ALA A 669 -17.74 1.39 3.14
C ALA A 669 -16.56 0.57 2.59
N ARG A 670 -15.34 1.09 2.72
CA ARG A 670 -14.09 0.44 2.30
C ARG A 670 -13.03 0.50 3.40
N ALA A 671 -12.07 -0.42 3.31
CA ALA A 671 -10.88 -0.39 4.15
C ALA A 671 -10.05 0.88 3.88
N PRO A 672 -9.43 1.47 4.92
CA PRO A 672 -8.52 2.59 4.78
C PRO A 672 -7.19 2.19 4.14
N LEU A 673 -6.50 3.17 3.60
CA LEU A 673 -5.20 3.01 2.97
C LEU A 673 -4.06 3.18 3.97
N ALA A 674 -2.86 2.70 3.63
CA ALA A 674 -1.71 2.73 4.54
C ALA A 674 -1.36 4.15 5.05
N ALA A 675 -1.45 5.16 4.18
CA ALA A 675 -1.20 6.55 4.57
C ALA A 675 -2.26 7.08 5.56
N GLU A 676 -3.52 6.68 5.40
CA GLU A 676 -4.62 7.07 6.28
C GLU A 676 -4.50 6.39 7.65
N LEU A 677 -4.05 5.14 7.70
CA LEU A 677 -3.73 4.44 8.96
C LEU A 677 -2.66 5.20 9.75
N HIS A 678 -1.63 5.71 9.07
CA HIS A 678 -0.55 6.46 9.70
C HIS A 678 -1.02 7.85 10.19
N SER A 679 -1.78 8.57 9.36
CA SER A 679 -2.37 9.87 9.72
C SER A 679 -3.33 9.74 10.92
N MET A 680 -4.15 8.69 10.95
CA MET A 680 -5.03 8.37 12.07
C MET A 680 -4.23 8.07 13.35
N ALA A 681 -3.14 7.31 13.25
CA ALA A 681 -2.27 7.03 14.38
C ALA A 681 -1.66 8.33 14.95
N GLY A 682 -1.13 9.20 14.09
CA GLY A 682 -0.61 10.51 14.48
C GLY A 682 -1.65 11.40 15.15
N TYR A 683 -2.88 11.43 14.63
CA TYR A 683 -4.00 12.19 15.20
C TYR A 683 -4.35 11.77 16.63
N LEU A 684 -4.36 10.46 16.88
CA LEU A 684 -4.70 9.89 18.17
C LEU A 684 -3.52 9.96 19.14
N ASP A 685 -2.30 9.77 18.68
CA ASP A 685 -1.08 9.92 19.49
C ASP A 685 -0.95 11.34 20.06
N ALA A 686 -1.39 12.37 19.32
CA ALA A 686 -1.45 13.74 19.82
C ALA A 686 -2.47 13.96 20.97
N ARG A 687 -3.39 13.02 21.21
CA ARG A 687 -4.54 13.17 22.13
C ARG A 687 -4.64 12.07 23.18
N ARG A 688 -3.73 11.10 23.18
CA ARG A 688 -3.75 9.93 24.08
C ARG A 688 -2.45 9.78 24.85
N ASP A 689 -2.45 8.90 25.84
CA ASP A 689 -1.21 8.45 26.48
C ASP A 689 -0.43 7.50 25.55
N THR A 690 0.71 7.96 25.06
CA THR A 690 1.58 7.23 24.13
C THR A 690 2.39 6.12 24.81
N THR A 691 2.39 6.02 26.14
CA THR A 691 3.01 4.89 26.88
C THR A 691 2.26 3.57 26.65
N VAL A 692 0.98 3.64 26.28
CA VAL A 692 0.19 2.48 25.87
C VAL A 692 0.31 2.31 24.35
N GLY A 693 0.81 1.17 23.88
CA GLY A 693 0.86 0.89 22.43
C GLY A 693 -0.54 0.81 21.82
N LEU A 694 -0.78 1.50 20.71
CA LEU A 694 -2.01 1.42 19.91
C LEU A 694 -1.69 0.85 18.54
N CYS A 695 -2.48 -0.13 18.11
CA CYS A 695 -2.47 -0.60 16.73
C CYS A 695 -3.70 -0.06 16.01
N VAL A 696 -3.45 0.83 15.04
CA VAL A 696 -4.47 1.27 14.09
C VAL A 696 -4.51 0.26 12.94
N CYS A 697 -5.68 -0.33 12.73
CA CYS A 697 -5.90 -1.41 11.77
C CYS A 697 -7.00 -1.01 10.75
N ALA A 698 -6.97 -1.64 9.58
CA ALA A 698 -8.06 -1.52 8.62
C ALA A 698 -9.28 -2.32 9.11
N GLY A 699 -10.46 -1.69 9.11
CA GLY A 699 -11.72 -2.40 9.23
C GLY A 699 -12.04 -3.19 7.96
N VAL A 700 -12.92 -4.18 8.07
CA VAL A 700 -13.41 -4.98 6.95
C VAL A 700 -14.90 -4.71 6.74
N ALA A 701 -15.29 -4.36 5.52
CA ALA A 701 -16.69 -4.23 5.15
C ALA A 701 -17.16 -5.52 4.47
N SER A 702 -18.08 -6.23 5.12
CA SER A 702 -18.66 -7.49 4.65
C SER A 702 -20.11 -7.24 4.19
N ALA A 703 -20.30 -7.21 2.87
CA ALA A 703 -21.63 -7.14 2.26
C ALA A 703 -22.19 -8.57 2.09
N LEU A 704 -23.10 -8.96 2.98
CA LEU A 704 -23.62 -10.32 3.10
C LEU A 704 -24.76 -10.57 2.10
N PRO A 705 -24.67 -11.61 1.26
CA PRO A 705 -25.80 -12.03 0.44
C PRO A 705 -26.96 -12.54 1.31
N VAL A 706 -28.18 -12.08 0.98
CA VAL A 706 -29.42 -12.44 1.67
C VAL A 706 -30.39 -13.11 0.69
N THR A 707 -30.91 -14.27 1.07
CA THR A 707 -32.00 -14.95 0.36
C THR A 707 -33.24 -15.01 1.25
N ALA A 708 -34.35 -14.44 0.80
CA ALA A 708 -35.61 -14.41 1.54
C ALA A 708 -36.75 -15.03 0.72
N THR A 709 -37.52 -15.91 1.35
CA THR A 709 -38.77 -16.43 0.79
C THR A 709 -39.94 -15.79 1.53
N ILE A 710 -40.86 -15.15 0.80
CA ILE A 710 -41.98 -14.39 1.37
C ILE A 710 -43.33 -14.99 0.96
N ALA A 711 -44.27 -15.00 1.91
CA ALA A 711 -45.68 -15.23 1.65
C ALA A 711 -46.35 -13.91 1.28
N THR A 712 -47.01 -13.86 0.12
CA THR A 712 -47.62 -12.63 -0.41
C THR A 712 -49.15 -12.63 -0.27
N ASP A 713 -49.75 -11.46 -0.11
CA ASP A 713 -51.22 -11.31 -0.11
C ASP A 713 -51.76 -11.73 -1.49
N PRO A 714 -52.65 -12.74 -1.58
CA PRO A 714 -53.22 -13.20 -2.85
C PRO A 714 -53.93 -12.12 -3.68
N ARG A 715 -54.27 -10.97 -3.06
CA ARG A 715 -54.90 -9.82 -3.73
C ARG A 715 -53.90 -8.90 -4.44
N ARG A 716 -52.59 -9.11 -4.27
CA ARG A 716 -51.52 -8.29 -4.86
C ARG A 716 -50.70 -9.11 -5.85
N GLU A 717 -50.10 -8.43 -6.81
CA GLU A 717 -49.21 -9.08 -7.78
C GLU A 717 -47.88 -9.48 -7.11
N PRO A 718 -47.49 -10.77 -7.12
CA PRO A 718 -46.29 -11.23 -6.42
C PRO A 718 -45.01 -10.55 -6.91
N ALA A 719 -44.87 -10.30 -8.21
CA ALA A 719 -43.70 -9.63 -8.78
C ALA A 719 -43.51 -8.21 -8.26
N ALA A 720 -44.60 -7.46 -8.05
CA ALA A 720 -44.55 -6.12 -7.49
C ALA A 720 -44.16 -6.13 -6.01
N VAL A 721 -44.65 -7.11 -5.23
CA VAL A 721 -44.26 -7.27 -3.82
C VAL A 721 -42.78 -7.67 -3.71
N VAL A 722 -42.31 -8.61 -4.53
CA VAL A 722 -40.90 -9.00 -4.61
C VAL A 722 -40.02 -7.79 -4.92
N ALA A 723 -40.35 -7.00 -5.94
CA ALA A 723 -39.59 -5.81 -6.29
C ALA A 723 -39.56 -4.76 -5.16
N ALA A 724 -40.69 -4.56 -4.46
CA ALA A 724 -40.77 -3.65 -3.33
C ALA A 724 -39.91 -4.13 -2.13
N VAL A 725 -39.91 -5.43 -1.85
CA VAL A 725 -39.07 -6.02 -0.80
C VAL A 725 -37.59 -5.93 -1.19
N THR A 726 -37.23 -6.24 -2.44
CA THR A 726 -35.86 -6.07 -2.93
C THR A 726 -35.40 -4.62 -2.78
N ALA A 727 -36.22 -3.64 -3.18
CA ALA A 727 -35.90 -2.22 -3.04
C ALA A 727 -35.73 -1.78 -1.57
N ALA A 728 -36.56 -2.32 -0.65
CA ALA A 728 -36.42 -2.03 0.78
C ALA A 728 -35.14 -2.62 1.38
N LEU A 729 -34.73 -3.82 0.94
CA LEU A 729 -33.50 -4.47 1.40
C LEU A 729 -32.22 -3.87 0.81
N THR A 730 -32.30 -3.28 -0.40
CA THR A 730 -31.18 -2.63 -1.09
C THR A 730 -31.15 -1.12 -0.95
N ASP A 731 -32.04 -0.53 -0.16
CA ASP A 731 -32.06 0.91 0.12
C ASP A 731 -30.72 1.34 0.77
N PRO A 732 -29.92 2.21 0.13
CA PRO A 732 -28.63 2.65 0.66
C PRO A 732 -28.74 3.46 1.94
N THR A 733 -29.94 3.98 2.26
CA THR A 733 -30.24 4.70 3.51
C THR A 733 -30.97 3.83 4.53
N GLY A 734 -31.32 2.59 4.14
CA GLY A 734 -32.04 1.63 4.96
C GLY A 734 -31.21 1.11 6.13
N PRO A 735 -31.84 0.56 7.19
CA PRO A 735 -31.14 0.14 8.42
C PRO A 735 -30.16 -1.03 8.22
N LEU A 736 -30.25 -1.73 7.08
CA LEU A 736 -29.38 -2.85 6.71
C LEU A 736 -28.20 -2.43 5.81
N ALA A 737 -28.19 -1.19 5.34
CA ALA A 737 -27.08 -0.64 4.58
C ALA A 737 -25.84 -0.41 5.47
N ALA A 738 -24.69 -0.22 4.83
CA ALA A 738 -23.41 -0.02 5.53
C ALA A 738 -23.43 1.24 6.42
N ALA A 739 -23.90 2.38 5.90
CA ALA A 739 -23.79 3.69 6.57
C ALA A 739 -24.44 3.78 7.98
N PRO A 740 -25.69 3.31 8.19
CA PRO A 740 -26.31 3.39 9.52
C PRO A 740 -25.78 2.35 10.51
N ARG A 741 -25.13 1.27 10.04
CA ARG A 741 -24.61 0.21 10.90
C ARG A 741 -23.26 0.58 11.51
N GLU A 742 -22.81 -0.21 12.49
CA GLU A 742 -21.56 0.01 13.23
C GLU A 742 -20.69 -1.25 13.20
N LEU A 743 -19.39 -1.07 13.36
CA LEU A 743 -18.42 -2.17 13.43
C LEU A 743 -18.71 -3.06 14.65
N GLY A 744 -18.59 -4.38 14.46
CA GLY A 744 -18.81 -5.37 15.53
C GLY A 744 -20.27 -5.60 15.89
N VAL A 745 -21.23 -4.98 15.18
CA VAL A 745 -22.67 -5.22 15.38
C VAL A 745 -23.11 -6.44 14.57
N PRO A 746 -23.65 -7.50 15.21
CA PRO A 746 -24.13 -8.69 14.52
C PRO A 746 -25.31 -8.34 13.60
N LEU A 747 -25.52 -9.13 12.56
CA LEU A 747 -26.71 -9.07 11.73
C LEU A 747 -27.63 -10.22 12.14
N ASP A 748 -28.73 -9.88 12.81
CA ASP A 748 -29.74 -10.86 13.24
C ASP A 748 -30.82 -10.99 12.16
N ASP A 749 -31.35 -12.20 11.95
CA ASP A 749 -32.43 -12.48 11.00
C ASP A 749 -33.68 -11.61 11.26
N SER A 750 -33.91 -11.27 12.53
CA SER A 750 -34.96 -10.34 12.96
C SER A 750 -34.78 -8.92 12.41
N ASP A 751 -33.54 -8.46 12.19
CA ASP A 751 -33.28 -7.16 11.56
C ASP A 751 -33.78 -7.15 10.12
N VAL A 752 -33.57 -8.26 9.40
CA VAL A 752 -34.06 -8.42 8.02
C VAL A 752 -35.58 -8.51 8.00
N VAL A 753 -36.18 -9.33 8.88
CA VAL A 753 -37.63 -9.44 9.01
C VAL A 753 -38.26 -8.08 9.34
N ALA A 754 -37.64 -7.27 10.18
CA ALA A 754 -38.15 -5.94 10.53
C ALA A 754 -38.21 -4.97 9.33
N VAL A 755 -37.39 -5.18 8.29
CA VAL A 755 -37.45 -4.41 7.04
C VAL A 755 -38.46 -5.01 6.05
N VAL A 756 -38.55 -6.33 5.98
CA VAL A 756 -39.42 -7.03 5.03
C VAL A 756 -40.89 -6.97 5.45
N GLN A 757 -41.20 -7.21 6.72
CA GLN A 757 -42.57 -7.36 7.22
C GLN A 757 -43.46 -6.11 7.04
N PRO A 758 -42.96 -4.86 7.16
CA PRO A 758 -43.78 -3.66 6.94
C PRO A 758 -44.14 -3.40 5.47
N VAL A 759 -43.48 -4.07 4.51
CA VAL A 759 -43.73 -3.87 3.08
C VAL A 759 -45.16 -4.29 2.75
N THR A 760 -45.92 -3.39 2.13
CA THR A 760 -47.34 -3.61 1.89
C THR A 760 -47.56 -4.79 0.93
N GLY A 761 -48.20 -5.85 1.43
CA GLY A 761 -48.46 -7.08 0.68
C GLY A 761 -47.65 -8.29 1.13
N VAL A 762 -46.72 -8.11 2.08
CA VAL A 762 -46.08 -9.23 2.76
C VAL A 762 -47.01 -9.74 3.88
N VAL A 763 -47.36 -11.02 3.83
CA VAL A 763 -48.12 -11.71 4.88
C VAL A 763 -47.16 -12.27 5.93
N GLY A 764 -46.00 -12.78 5.49
CA GLY A 764 -44.94 -13.24 6.38
C GLY A 764 -43.68 -13.66 5.62
N VAL A 765 -42.60 -13.91 6.37
CA VAL A 765 -41.35 -14.47 5.86
C VAL A 765 -41.33 -15.97 6.13
N VAL A 766 -41.24 -16.78 5.07
CA VAL A 766 -41.30 -18.26 5.12
C VAL A 766 -39.93 -18.85 5.42
N SER A 767 -38.88 -18.32 4.79
CA SER A 767 -37.50 -18.72 5.07
C SER A 767 -36.55 -17.55 4.81
N LEU A 768 -35.45 -17.54 5.55
CA LEU A 768 -34.39 -16.55 5.41
C LEU A 768 -33.05 -17.26 5.51
N ALA A 769 -32.12 -16.87 4.64
CA ALA A 769 -30.74 -17.32 4.70
C ALA A 769 -29.81 -16.14 4.49
N VAL A 770 -28.92 -15.93 5.46
CA VAL A 770 -27.86 -14.93 5.44
C VAL A 770 -26.51 -15.65 5.42
N THR A 771 -25.65 -15.27 4.47
CA THR A 771 -24.30 -15.85 4.38
C THR A 771 -23.44 -15.36 5.57
N PRO A 772 -22.59 -16.21 6.19
CA PRO A 772 -21.73 -15.75 7.27
C PRO A 772 -20.69 -14.72 6.80
N GLY A 773 -20.30 -13.83 7.72
CA GLY A 773 -19.17 -12.91 7.55
C GLY A 773 -17.82 -13.60 7.82
N ILE A 774 -16.83 -12.85 8.28
CA ILE A 774 -15.49 -13.36 8.63
C ILE A 774 -15.58 -14.45 9.69
N ARG A 775 -16.49 -14.28 10.65
CA ARG A 775 -16.73 -15.23 11.73
C ARG A 775 -17.93 -16.12 11.42
N THR A 776 -17.70 -17.42 11.40
CA THR A 776 -18.77 -18.41 11.29
C THR A 776 -19.63 -18.44 12.57
N PRO A 777 -20.98 -18.43 12.46
CA PRO A 777 -21.86 -18.54 13.62
C PRO A 777 -21.68 -19.88 14.34
N SER A 778 -21.70 -19.86 15.68
CA SER A 778 -21.80 -21.09 16.47
C SER A 778 -23.19 -21.72 16.34
N ALA A 779 -23.35 -22.99 16.70
CA ALA A 779 -24.65 -23.67 16.66
C ALA A 779 -25.74 -22.92 17.46
N GLY A 780 -25.38 -22.34 18.61
CA GLY A 780 -26.33 -21.55 19.41
C GLY A 780 -26.68 -20.20 18.77
N GLN A 781 -25.75 -19.56 18.07
CA GLN A 781 -26.01 -18.33 17.33
C GLN A 781 -26.87 -18.60 16.09
N ALA A 782 -26.58 -19.66 15.35
CA ALA A 782 -27.40 -20.10 14.22
C ALA A 782 -28.83 -20.44 14.67
N GLY A 783 -28.99 -21.07 15.84
CA GLY A 783 -30.31 -21.40 16.40
C GLY A 783 -31.20 -20.19 16.73
N ILE A 784 -30.62 -19.01 16.93
CA ILE A 784 -31.36 -17.74 17.13
C ILE A 784 -31.32 -16.83 15.91
N GLY A 785 -30.83 -17.31 14.75
CA GLY A 785 -30.71 -16.51 13.52
C GLY A 785 -29.68 -15.38 13.62
N ARG A 786 -28.61 -15.54 14.41
CA ARG A 786 -27.59 -14.51 14.60
C ARG A 786 -26.37 -14.75 13.73
N THR A 787 -26.04 -13.79 12.87
CA THR A 787 -24.75 -13.73 12.16
C THR A 787 -23.77 -12.85 12.95
N PRO A 788 -22.73 -13.41 13.61
CA PRO A 788 -21.81 -12.63 14.42
C PRO A 788 -20.85 -11.80 13.55
N ALA A 789 -20.52 -10.60 14.03
CA ALA A 789 -19.47 -9.77 13.46
C ALA A 789 -18.19 -9.86 14.30
N GLU A 790 -17.02 -9.83 13.66
CA GLU A 790 -15.78 -9.48 14.35
C GLU A 790 -15.78 -7.99 14.76
N ARG A 791 -15.00 -7.61 15.78
CA ARG A 791 -14.98 -6.21 16.26
C ARG A 791 -14.52 -5.18 15.22
N TYR A 792 -13.74 -5.63 14.24
CA TYR A 792 -13.24 -4.84 13.12
C TYR A 792 -14.04 -5.05 11.83
N GLU A 793 -15.17 -5.75 11.90
CA GLU A 793 -16.01 -6.10 10.75
C GLU A 793 -17.34 -5.32 10.77
N LEU A 794 -17.69 -4.75 9.62
CA LEU A 794 -18.99 -4.12 9.38
C LEU A 794 -19.83 -5.07 8.53
N LEU A 795 -20.89 -5.62 9.12
CA LEU A 795 -21.87 -6.41 8.39
C LEU A 795 -22.94 -5.49 7.78
N SER A 796 -23.20 -5.66 6.48
CA SER A 796 -24.27 -4.98 5.75
C SER A 796 -24.93 -5.94 4.75
N VAL A 797 -26.12 -5.62 4.26
CA VAL A 797 -26.77 -6.43 3.22
C VAL A 797 -26.18 -6.10 1.85
N GLY A 798 -25.73 -7.14 1.14
CA GLY A 798 -25.17 -7.07 -0.20
C GLY A 798 -26.18 -7.51 -1.26
N ALA A 799 -25.84 -8.57 -2.01
CA ALA A 799 -26.73 -9.12 -3.03
C ALA A 799 -28.00 -9.72 -2.39
N VAL A 800 -29.18 -9.39 -2.94
CA VAL A 800 -30.47 -9.84 -2.42
C VAL A 800 -31.17 -10.72 -3.44
N SER A 801 -31.67 -11.88 -2.99
CA SER A 801 -32.55 -12.77 -3.75
C SER A 801 -33.86 -12.94 -3.00
N VAL A 802 -34.98 -12.56 -3.61
CA VAL A 802 -36.32 -12.65 -3.00
C VAL A 802 -37.20 -13.54 -3.85
N VAL A 803 -37.81 -14.55 -3.22
CA VAL A 803 -38.74 -15.50 -3.86
C VAL A 803 -40.10 -15.41 -3.19
N ALA A 804 -41.18 -15.35 -3.98
CA ALA A 804 -42.54 -15.39 -3.48
C ALA A 804 -43.11 -16.81 -3.51
N THR A 805 -43.88 -17.17 -2.48
CA THR A 805 -44.67 -18.42 -2.39
C THR A 805 -46.15 -18.15 -2.30
#